data_AF-A0A5E8CKC7-F1
#
_entry.id   AF-A0A5E8CKC7-F1
#
_cell.length_a   1.000
_cell.length_b   1.000
_cell.length_c   1.000
_cell.angle_alpha   90.00
_cell.angle_beta   90.00
_cell.angle_gamma   90.00
#
_symmetry.space_group_name_H-M   'P 1'
#
loop_
_entity.id
_entity.type
_entity.pdbx_description
1 polymer ?
#
loop_
_entity_poly.entity_id
_entity_poly.type
_entity_poly.pdbx_seq_one_letter_code
_entity_poly.pdbx_strand_id
1 'polypeptide(L)'
;MGIERFFSSLSREYRAGTIIKEITIRSSKINNDYIFFDFNSFVYGAKEVVLKKANKILNLLIQKKKNADFSEQSNLDSIATELNCSDFIASIDLTENEEIILKKINEFFEVGRLDHYIITQVLDNVFTMLTNTFDNTKIKRIMIALDGTPSKSKMVEQKKRRYMGSFTSSYKKELIEDKKDYLESIDSYLTTKYQISWDTKRISPGTTFMNLLAIVLNSEEFIGKISSILPALEIPPLISDVYDPGEGEMKIIDYILEKKEELNGTICMYSPDSDVILLGLILQNKLLDTTNKVFVLRHDQNKSKETPFYQYVDMIELSKKMFIDIKSKLPEDFELSSSAIINDIVLLFTVFGNDFLPKINSYDVRDDIKRIFSIYPEIINDNIQKSISPPYIIQPTDRKLKIQITAFSNAMEILGKHENEGLNVIYLDKKYANIDRIYKILVNYRMESPANIYKTIEKYYFFRTSDALHSLISRTISDFKQTDEDQDLNKFLEYFKASSQFLPTIHKINEGTPTMFYLNFKENFLELIDMTEIIRLITSNPDMSDIIGFIPYDAERNEEFFSQFDNVELLLKLIAGIIYISESNIKYVYYISSNGRLNHFLDFRNKATYGLTPITHTIQDDKYKYKMEKHEIKPEDVYKFEFFEMENMIDNYYTKMNARDDVELGEISNIEESKERYYRTNFDMEYNETNRMKIANDYLLGINWVFEYYFNGNSNFLYWYYPHEKSPLIEDINLLLVHKREHENPKFLSLFEDYLTALSVFIPREPFFTPLEQLFYVCPFDANNPSSQAFELIQGFISPKIIELLKVFITTKFENIDMNDVYFSVENVAKQVLDEPGPILEIDCKGVLYQNKCLLTQMIKYLSMGYEEYLANFRKLVPLEVQQELIPHMNIINPMSASQISASQMKYLAILGNNTFPANKNLFKKRYKVNY
;
A
#
# COMPACT_ATOMS: atom_id res chain seq x y z
N MET A 1 2.10 1.11 1.98
CA MET A 1 1.24 1.09 3.20
C MET A 1 0.03 2.02 3.02
N GLY A 2 -0.97 1.98 3.92
CA GLY A 2 -2.21 2.78 3.79
C GLY A 2 -2.01 4.30 3.73
N ILE A 3 -0.93 4.80 4.33
CA ILE A 3 -0.59 6.23 4.43
C ILE A 3 0.43 6.65 3.34
N GLU A 4 1.05 5.72 2.59
CA GLU A 4 2.02 6.04 1.51
C GLU A 4 1.47 6.99 0.45
N ARG A 5 0.16 6.89 0.22
CA ARG A 5 -0.59 7.75 -0.69
C ARG A 5 -1.29 8.91 -0.01
N PHE A 6 -1.34 8.96 1.33
CA PHE A 6 -1.78 10.11 2.11
C PHE A 6 -1.01 11.34 1.70
N PHE A 7 0.33 11.27 1.71
CA PHE A 7 1.15 12.41 1.29
C PHE A 7 0.92 12.77 -0.18
N SER A 8 0.67 11.80 -1.07
CA SER A 8 0.36 12.11 -2.47
C SER A 8 -0.93 12.92 -2.59
N SER A 9 -1.99 12.53 -1.88
CA SER A 9 -3.26 13.25 -1.85
C SER A 9 -3.16 14.59 -1.12
N LEU A 10 -2.44 14.64 0.01
CA LEU A 10 -2.11 15.86 0.74
C LEU A 10 -1.31 16.83 -0.13
N SER A 11 -0.29 16.33 -0.84
CA SER A 11 0.50 17.14 -1.78
C SER A 11 -0.38 17.67 -2.90
N ARG A 12 -1.32 16.89 -3.44
CA ARG A 12 -2.22 17.35 -4.51
C ARG A 12 -3.11 18.49 -4.03
N GLU A 13 -3.62 18.41 -2.79
CA GLU A 13 -4.47 19.45 -2.21
C GLU A 13 -3.68 20.71 -1.81
N TYR A 14 -2.47 20.52 -1.28
CA TYR A 14 -1.63 21.58 -0.69
C TYR A 14 -0.44 21.99 -1.55
N ARG A 15 -0.42 21.60 -2.83
CA ARG A 15 0.65 21.90 -3.81
C ARG A 15 0.83 23.39 -4.10
N ALA A 16 -0.16 24.23 -3.77
CA ALA A 16 -0.10 25.67 -3.97
C ALA A 16 0.83 26.34 -2.96
N GLY A 17 2.12 26.42 -3.31
CA GLY A 17 3.09 27.46 -2.94
C GLY A 17 3.28 27.74 -1.44
N THR A 18 4.09 26.92 -0.76
CA THR A 18 5.03 27.23 0.37
C THR A 18 5.31 26.00 1.25
N ILE A 19 4.38 25.04 1.33
CA ILE A 19 4.43 23.92 2.29
C ILE A 19 5.42 22.81 1.88
N ILE A 20 5.45 22.46 0.59
CA ILE A 20 6.35 21.45 0.02
C ILE A 20 7.31 22.16 -0.93
N LYS A 21 8.59 22.20 -0.56
CA LYS A 21 9.66 22.70 -1.42
C LYS A 21 10.32 21.54 -2.16
N GLU A 22 10.34 21.60 -3.48
CA GLU A 22 11.06 20.62 -4.31
C GLU A 22 12.56 20.98 -4.32
N ILE A 23 13.39 20.01 -3.91
CA ILE A 23 14.85 20.15 -3.80
C ILE A 23 15.50 19.24 -4.85
N THR A 24 16.37 19.84 -5.65
CA THR A 24 17.18 19.17 -6.67
C THR A 24 18.64 19.58 -6.49
N ILE A 25 19.56 18.97 -7.24
CA ILE A 25 20.98 19.39 -7.25
C ILE A 25 21.15 20.89 -7.54
N ARG A 26 20.23 21.51 -8.29
CA ARG A 26 20.29 22.94 -8.65
C ARG A 26 19.66 23.87 -7.61
N SER A 27 19.00 23.31 -6.60
CA SER A 27 18.32 24.08 -5.56
C SER A 27 19.33 24.67 -4.56
N SER A 28 18.95 25.72 -3.85
CA SER A 28 19.73 26.20 -2.72
C SER A 28 19.83 25.12 -1.64
N LYS A 29 21.03 24.99 -1.03
CA LYS A 29 21.27 24.09 0.09
C LYS A 29 20.27 24.33 1.21
N ILE A 30 19.82 23.25 1.83
CA ILE A 30 18.88 23.29 2.94
C ILE A 30 19.63 23.76 4.19
N ASN A 31 19.08 24.78 4.84
CA ASN A 31 19.63 25.35 6.06
C ASN A 31 18.94 24.73 7.27
N ASN A 32 19.62 23.83 7.97
CA ASN A 32 19.16 23.22 9.21
C ASN A 32 20.22 23.29 10.31
N ASP A 33 19.81 23.18 11.57
CA ASP A 33 20.71 23.04 12.71
C ASP A 33 20.97 21.57 13.05
N TYR A 34 19.96 20.71 12.88
CA TYR A 34 20.00 19.31 13.29
C TYR A 34 19.46 18.39 12.20
N ILE A 35 20.13 17.26 11.96
CA ILE A 35 19.75 16.28 10.94
C ILE A 35 19.62 14.89 11.56
N PHE A 36 18.52 14.21 11.27
CA PHE A 36 18.23 12.86 11.75
C PHE A 36 17.87 11.96 10.57
N PHE A 37 18.61 10.87 10.38
CA PHE A 37 18.45 9.97 9.25
C PHE A 37 17.81 8.65 9.68
N ASP A 38 16.61 8.37 9.16
CA ASP A 38 16.09 7.02 9.07
C ASP A 38 16.87 6.28 7.96
N PHE A 39 17.79 5.42 8.40
CA PHE A 39 18.93 5.04 7.58
C PHE A 39 18.66 3.86 6.64
N ASN A 40 17.67 3.03 6.94
CA ASN A 40 17.35 1.84 6.13
C ASN A 40 17.01 2.21 4.68
N SER A 41 16.42 3.39 4.48
CA SER A 41 16.12 3.97 3.18
C SER A 41 17.33 4.14 2.25
N PHE A 42 18.51 4.47 2.79
CA PHE A 42 19.73 4.64 1.98
C PHE A 42 20.17 3.33 1.33
N VAL A 43 19.91 2.19 1.99
CA VAL A 43 20.27 0.87 1.49
C VAL A 43 19.48 0.52 0.24
N TYR A 44 18.18 0.82 0.21
CA TYR A 44 17.33 0.54 -0.94
C TYR A 44 17.82 1.25 -2.21
N GLY A 45 18.15 2.55 -2.11
CA GLY A 45 18.68 3.31 -3.25
C GLY A 45 20.06 2.83 -3.70
N ALA A 46 20.95 2.52 -2.75
CA ALA A 46 22.29 2.02 -3.05
C ALA A 46 22.26 0.66 -3.76
N LYS A 47 21.42 -0.26 -3.29
CA LYS A 47 21.17 -1.58 -3.90
C LYS A 47 20.81 -1.44 -5.37
N GLU A 48 19.85 -0.58 -5.72
CA GLU A 48 19.40 -0.44 -7.11
C GLU A 48 20.51 0.03 -8.04
N VAL A 49 21.31 0.99 -7.59
CA VAL A 49 22.46 1.50 -8.34
C VAL A 49 23.49 0.41 -8.59
N VAL A 50 23.88 -0.34 -7.55
CA VAL A 50 24.87 -1.42 -7.65
C VAL A 50 24.37 -2.54 -8.54
N LEU A 51 23.14 -3.03 -8.35
CA LEU A 51 22.57 -4.10 -9.16
C LEU A 51 22.41 -3.70 -10.63
N LYS A 52 22.03 -2.45 -10.91
CA LYS A 52 21.95 -1.94 -12.28
C LYS A 52 23.32 -1.96 -12.96
N LYS A 53 24.38 -1.52 -12.27
CA LYS A 53 25.75 -1.55 -12.79
C LYS A 53 26.25 -2.99 -13.00
N ALA A 54 26.05 -3.87 -12.02
CA ALA A 54 26.50 -5.26 -12.07
C ALA A 54 25.82 -6.03 -13.22
N ASN A 55 24.49 -5.92 -13.35
CA ASN A 55 23.76 -6.54 -14.47
C ASN A 55 24.09 -5.90 -15.82
N LYS A 56 24.44 -4.60 -15.86
CA LYS A 56 24.90 -3.95 -17.08
C LYS A 56 26.26 -4.50 -17.54
N ILE A 57 27.19 -4.77 -16.62
CA ILE A 57 28.45 -5.49 -16.93
C ILE A 57 28.15 -6.85 -17.54
N LEU A 58 27.28 -7.64 -16.90
CA LEU A 58 26.86 -8.96 -17.39
C LEU A 58 26.38 -8.88 -18.85
N ASN A 59 25.47 -7.97 -19.15
CA ASN A 59 24.93 -7.78 -20.50
C ASN A 59 25.97 -7.29 -21.52
N LEU A 60 26.81 -6.32 -21.13
CA LEU A 60 27.85 -5.77 -22.01
C LEU A 60 28.92 -6.83 -22.37
N LEU A 61 29.27 -7.72 -21.45
CA LEU A 61 30.21 -8.81 -21.73
C LEU A 61 29.64 -9.84 -22.71
N ILE A 62 28.36 -10.20 -22.57
CA ILE A 62 27.69 -11.07 -23.54
C ILE A 62 27.61 -10.40 -24.92
N GLN A 63 27.29 -9.11 -24.98
CA GLN A 63 27.31 -8.36 -26.24
C GLN A 63 28.71 -8.33 -26.88
N LYS A 64 29.75 -8.09 -26.07
CA LYS A 64 31.15 -8.09 -26.53
C LYS A 64 31.60 -9.45 -27.06
N LYS A 65 31.09 -10.55 -26.49
CA LYS A 65 31.34 -11.90 -27.01
C LYS A 65 30.65 -12.15 -28.35
N LYS A 66 29.39 -11.69 -28.50
CA LYS A 66 28.56 -11.93 -29.69
C LYS A 66 28.97 -11.05 -30.88
N ASN A 67 29.49 -9.85 -30.63
CA ASN A 67 29.82 -8.84 -31.65
C ASN A 67 31.32 -8.55 -31.71
N ALA A 68 31.93 -8.76 -32.89
CA ALA A 68 33.34 -8.44 -33.13
C ALA A 68 33.64 -6.93 -33.06
N ASP A 69 32.68 -6.07 -33.46
CA ASP A 69 32.77 -4.60 -33.38
C ASP A 69 32.00 -4.06 -32.17
N PHE A 70 32.54 -4.28 -30.96
CA PHE A 70 31.93 -3.84 -29.71
C PHE A 70 32.14 -2.32 -29.46
N SER A 71 31.11 -1.51 -29.71
CA SER A 71 31.16 -0.04 -29.59
C SER A 71 31.05 0.51 -28.15
N GLU A 72 30.65 -0.32 -27.19
CA GLU A 72 30.36 0.08 -25.79
C GLU A 72 31.55 -0.19 -24.84
N GLN A 73 32.78 -0.34 -25.37
CA GLN A 73 33.97 -0.62 -24.57
C GLN A 73 34.23 0.46 -23.50
N SER A 74 34.08 1.73 -23.86
CA SER A 74 34.24 2.85 -22.91
C SER A 74 33.23 2.79 -21.76
N ASN A 75 32.00 2.35 -22.02
CA ASN A 75 30.95 2.20 -21.02
C ASN A 75 31.24 1.03 -20.08
N LEU A 76 31.69 -0.11 -20.63
CA LEU A 76 32.15 -1.26 -19.84
C LEU A 76 33.32 -0.88 -18.93
N ASP A 77 34.33 -0.19 -19.46
CA ASP A 77 35.51 0.23 -18.69
C ASP A 77 35.16 1.26 -17.61
N SER A 78 34.24 2.19 -17.90
CA SER A 78 33.74 3.16 -16.92
C SER A 78 33.04 2.45 -15.75
N ILE A 79 32.10 1.55 -16.05
CA ILE A 79 31.34 0.85 -14.99
C ILE A 79 32.25 -0.10 -14.22
N ALA A 80 33.18 -0.78 -14.90
CA ALA A 80 34.14 -1.66 -14.25
C ALA A 80 35.07 -0.88 -13.31
N THR A 81 35.45 0.35 -13.67
CA THR A 81 36.24 1.23 -12.80
C THR A 81 35.43 1.67 -11.59
N GLU A 82 34.16 2.06 -11.78
CA GLU A 82 33.27 2.46 -10.68
C GLU A 82 33.01 1.34 -9.67
N LEU A 83 32.84 0.09 -10.14
CA LEU A 83 32.70 -1.08 -9.27
C LEU A 83 34.06 -1.70 -8.88
N ASN A 84 35.18 -1.08 -9.26
CA ASN A 84 36.53 -1.59 -9.04
C ASN A 84 36.68 -3.09 -9.38
N CYS A 85 36.23 -3.49 -10.57
CA CYS A 85 36.32 -4.86 -11.06
C CYS A 85 37.05 -4.95 -12.41
N SER A 86 37.76 -3.90 -12.83
CA SER A 86 38.47 -3.86 -14.12
C SER A 86 39.42 -5.04 -14.33
N ASP A 87 40.18 -5.44 -13.29
CA ASP A 87 41.07 -6.60 -13.37
C ASP A 87 40.32 -7.91 -13.57
N PHE A 88 39.18 -8.08 -12.88
CA PHE A 88 38.32 -9.24 -13.08
C PHE A 88 37.76 -9.29 -14.50
N ILE A 89 37.26 -8.15 -15.00
CA ILE A 89 36.77 -8.04 -16.37
C ILE A 89 37.86 -8.36 -17.40
N ALA A 90 39.09 -7.91 -17.17
CA ALA A 90 40.24 -8.23 -18.02
C ALA A 90 40.63 -9.72 -17.96
N SER A 91 40.33 -10.41 -16.86
CA SER A 91 40.61 -11.84 -16.69
C SER A 91 39.59 -12.78 -17.35
N ILE A 92 38.44 -12.26 -17.81
CA ILE A 92 37.41 -13.07 -18.47
C ILE A 92 37.89 -13.48 -19.87
N ASP A 93 38.02 -14.80 -20.08
CA ASP A 93 38.29 -15.37 -21.40
C ASP A 93 37.00 -15.47 -22.22
N LEU A 94 36.84 -14.56 -23.18
CA LEU A 94 35.66 -14.51 -24.05
C LEU A 94 35.57 -15.70 -25.03
N THR A 95 36.60 -16.56 -25.12
CA THR A 95 36.54 -17.80 -25.90
C THR A 95 35.74 -18.91 -25.21
N GLU A 96 35.54 -18.83 -23.90
CA GLU A 96 34.78 -19.81 -23.13
C GLU A 96 33.28 -19.82 -23.47
N ASN A 97 32.56 -20.87 -23.07
CA ASN A 97 31.10 -20.95 -23.22
C ASN A 97 30.41 -19.82 -22.44
N GLU A 98 29.30 -19.29 -22.98
CA GLU A 98 28.52 -18.19 -22.35
C GLU A 98 28.12 -18.50 -20.91
N GLU A 99 27.69 -19.74 -20.65
CA GLU A 99 27.30 -20.16 -19.31
C GLU A 99 28.48 -20.13 -18.33
N ILE A 100 29.68 -20.50 -18.76
CA ILE A 100 30.90 -20.46 -17.93
C ILE A 100 31.25 -19.01 -17.59
N ILE A 101 31.18 -18.11 -18.58
CA ILE A 101 31.43 -16.68 -18.38
C ILE A 101 30.42 -16.10 -17.40
N LEU A 102 29.13 -16.38 -17.59
CA LEU A 102 28.06 -15.89 -16.73
C LEU A 102 28.17 -16.44 -15.31
N LYS A 103 28.53 -17.71 -15.16
CA LYS A 103 28.79 -18.32 -13.87
C LYS A 103 29.96 -17.65 -13.15
N LYS A 104 31.08 -17.39 -13.84
CA LYS A 104 32.22 -16.64 -13.27
C LYS A 104 31.82 -15.23 -12.84
N ILE A 105 30.99 -14.53 -13.63
CA ILE A 105 30.47 -13.20 -13.28
C ILE A 105 29.55 -13.28 -12.05
N ASN A 106 28.65 -14.25 -12.01
CA ASN A 106 27.73 -14.45 -10.90
C ASN A 106 28.48 -14.82 -9.60
N GLU A 107 29.48 -15.70 -9.68
CA GLU A 107 30.40 -16.04 -8.59
C GLU A 107 31.25 -14.83 -8.16
N PHE A 108 31.64 -13.96 -9.10
CA PHE A 108 32.32 -12.72 -8.75
C PHE A 108 31.38 -11.75 -8.02
N PHE A 109 30.16 -11.55 -8.51
CA PHE A 109 29.15 -10.79 -7.80
C PHE A 109 28.39 -11.64 -6.78
N GLU A 110 29.10 -12.53 -6.09
CA GLU A 110 28.54 -13.26 -4.97
C GLU A 110 28.03 -12.30 -3.90
N VAL A 111 27.07 -12.79 -3.12
CA VAL A 111 26.35 -12.03 -2.11
C VAL A 111 27.29 -11.24 -1.18
N GLY A 112 28.35 -11.87 -0.68
CA GLY A 112 29.30 -11.21 0.21
C GLY A 112 29.96 -9.98 -0.44
N ARG A 113 30.33 -10.07 -1.72
CA ARG A 113 30.93 -8.93 -2.45
C ARG A 113 29.89 -7.85 -2.76
N LEU A 114 28.66 -8.24 -3.10
CA LEU A 114 27.55 -7.30 -3.27
C LEU A 114 27.24 -6.52 -1.99
N ASP A 115 27.25 -7.17 -0.82
CA ASP A 115 27.07 -6.51 0.48
C ASP A 115 28.06 -5.34 0.64
N HIS A 116 29.34 -5.55 0.30
CA HIS A 116 30.38 -4.51 0.39
C HIS A 116 30.17 -3.38 -0.62
N TYR A 117 29.82 -3.70 -1.88
CA TYR A 117 29.53 -2.67 -2.89
C TYR A 117 28.34 -1.81 -2.48
N ILE A 118 27.29 -2.44 -1.95
CA ILE A 118 26.09 -1.74 -1.47
C ILE A 118 26.43 -0.86 -0.28
N ILE A 119 27.16 -1.37 0.73
CA ILE A 119 27.59 -0.55 1.88
C ILE A 119 28.42 0.65 1.40
N THR A 120 29.38 0.43 0.50
CA THR A 120 30.21 1.54 -0.05
C THR A 120 29.34 2.60 -0.71
N GLN A 121 28.40 2.19 -1.57
CA GLN A 121 27.47 3.10 -2.23
C GLN A 121 26.53 3.81 -1.22
N VAL A 122 26.15 3.16 -0.12
CA VAL A 122 25.40 3.80 0.99
C VAL A 122 26.22 4.94 1.60
N LEU A 123 27.50 4.70 1.93
CA LEU A 123 28.35 5.74 2.52
C LEU A 123 28.53 6.92 1.55
N ASP A 124 28.77 6.64 0.27
CA ASP A 124 28.91 7.66 -0.76
C ASP A 124 27.64 8.49 -0.91
N ASN A 125 26.46 7.86 -0.87
CA ASN A 125 25.18 8.54 -0.90
C ASN A 125 25.01 9.48 0.31
N VAL A 126 25.39 9.03 1.51
CA VAL A 126 25.33 9.83 2.75
C VAL A 126 26.26 11.04 2.65
N PHE A 127 27.53 10.84 2.26
CA PHE A 127 28.49 11.93 2.13
C PHE A 127 28.08 12.94 1.05
N THR A 128 27.58 12.44 -0.08
CA THR A 128 27.05 13.26 -1.18
C THR A 128 25.87 14.09 -0.70
N MET A 129 24.93 13.50 0.03
CA MET A 129 23.76 14.20 0.56
C MET A 129 24.16 15.29 1.55
N LEU A 130 25.05 14.99 2.51
CA LEU A 130 25.54 15.99 3.47
C LEU A 130 26.29 17.13 2.79
N THR A 131 27.02 16.85 1.72
CA THR A 131 27.82 17.85 0.99
C THR A 131 26.98 18.71 0.05
N ASN A 132 26.03 18.11 -0.67
CA ASN A 132 25.33 18.75 -1.79
C ASN A 132 23.94 19.24 -1.42
N THR A 133 23.25 18.57 -0.51
CA THR A 133 21.87 18.91 -0.14
C THR A 133 21.81 19.88 1.02
N PHE A 134 22.68 19.74 2.03
CA PHE A 134 22.65 20.55 3.25
C PHE A 134 23.74 21.64 3.28
N ASP A 135 23.46 22.73 4.00
CA ASP A 135 24.46 23.69 4.44
C ASP A 135 25.27 23.07 5.58
N ASN A 136 26.28 22.29 5.19
CA ASN A 136 27.14 21.51 6.07
C ASN A 136 27.88 22.36 7.13
N THR A 137 28.02 23.67 6.92
CA THR A 137 28.72 24.57 7.85
C THR A 137 27.92 24.91 9.11
N LYS A 138 26.62 24.58 9.16
CA LYS A 138 25.71 24.94 10.26
C LYS A 138 25.18 23.78 11.06
N ILE A 139 25.40 22.54 10.60
CA ILE A 139 24.86 21.37 11.27
C ILE A 139 25.57 21.15 12.60
N LYS A 140 24.82 21.31 13.70
CA LYS A 140 25.27 21.19 15.08
C LYS A 140 25.17 19.77 15.61
N ARG A 141 24.25 18.96 15.08
CA ARG A 141 24.08 17.57 15.50
C ARG A 141 23.56 16.71 14.35
N ILE A 142 24.06 15.47 14.29
CA ILE A 142 23.59 14.44 13.38
C ILE A 142 23.35 13.14 14.13
N MET A 143 22.25 12.46 13.80
CA MET A 143 21.96 11.10 14.23
C MET A 143 21.65 10.22 13.03
N ILE A 144 22.20 9.01 13.04
CA ILE A 144 21.92 7.94 12.07
C ILE A 144 21.22 6.82 12.83
N ALA A 145 19.98 6.51 12.48
CA ALA A 145 19.18 5.47 13.13
C ALA A 145 18.92 4.32 12.15
N LEU A 146 19.50 3.15 12.47
CA LEU A 146 19.15 1.87 11.85
C LEU A 146 17.93 1.27 12.55
N ASP A 147 17.12 0.50 11.82
CA ASP A 147 16.09 -0.32 12.50
C ASP A 147 16.77 -1.37 13.37
N GLY A 148 16.34 -1.43 14.63
CA GLY A 148 16.61 -2.57 15.50
C GLY A 148 15.45 -3.54 15.48
N THR A 149 15.46 -4.48 16.43
CA THR A 149 14.29 -5.34 16.65
C THR A 149 13.06 -4.45 16.91
N PRO A 150 11.93 -4.61 16.20
CA PRO A 150 10.77 -3.75 16.38
C PRO A 150 9.78 -4.35 17.39
N SER A 151 8.61 -3.74 17.54
CA SER A 151 7.50 -4.32 18.31
C SER A 151 6.97 -5.62 17.68
N LYS A 152 6.33 -6.48 18.47
CA LYS A 152 5.68 -7.70 17.99
C LYS A 152 4.64 -7.41 16.92
N SER A 153 3.84 -6.35 17.09
CA SER A 153 2.88 -5.90 16.08
C SER A 153 3.55 -5.72 14.72
N LYS A 154 4.72 -5.05 14.69
CA LYS A 154 5.51 -4.91 13.46
C LYS A 154 6.12 -6.23 13.00
N MET A 155 6.59 -7.08 13.92
CA MET A 155 7.15 -8.40 13.56
C MET A 155 6.14 -9.30 12.85
N VAL A 156 4.85 -9.23 13.21
CA VAL A 156 3.78 -9.98 12.52
C VAL A 156 3.60 -9.49 11.08
N GLU A 157 3.60 -8.17 10.84
CA GLU A 157 3.62 -7.59 9.50
C GLU A 157 4.85 -8.06 8.72
N GLN A 158 6.04 -7.95 9.31
CA GLN A 158 7.30 -8.36 8.69
C GLN A 158 7.30 -9.84 8.32
N LYS A 159 6.74 -10.70 9.17
CA LYS A 159 6.63 -12.14 8.93
C LYS A 159 5.79 -12.42 7.69
N LYS A 160 4.59 -11.81 7.59
CA LYS A 160 3.71 -11.92 6.41
C LYS A 160 4.45 -11.54 5.12
N ARG A 161 5.12 -10.38 5.13
CA ARG A 161 5.89 -9.86 3.99
C ARG A 161 7.06 -10.77 3.61
N ARG A 162 7.76 -11.37 4.58
CA ARG A 162 8.92 -12.23 4.34
C ARG A 162 8.56 -13.58 3.75
N TYR A 163 7.52 -14.23 4.26
CA TYR A 163 7.04 -15.50 3.71
C TYR A 163 6.56 -15.32 2.26
N MET A 164 5.75 -14.28 2.00
CA MET A 164 5.30 -13.99 0.63
C MET A 164 6.45 -13.58 -0.30
N GLY A 165 7.40 -12.76 0.15
CA GLY A 165 8.58 -12.42 -0.65
C GLY A 165 9.47 -13.63 -0.94
N SER A 166 9.55 -14.59 -0.02
CA SER A 166 10.24 -15.88 -0.26
C SER A 166 9.49 -16.71 -1.28
N PHE A 167 8.15 -16.80 -1.18
CA PHE A 167 7.31 -17.49 -2.15
C PHE A 167 7.49 -16.93 -3.56
N THR A 168 7.38 -15.61 -3.75
CA THR A 168 7.58 -14.97 -5.05
C THR A 168 8.98 -15.22 -5.60
N SER A 169 10.00 -15.23 -4.75
CA SER A 169 11.39 -15.51 -5.16
C SER A 169 11.57 -16.96 -5.63
N SER A 170 11.01 -17.92 -4.89
CA SER A 170 11.05 -19.34 -5.26
C SER A 170 10.26 -19.59 -6.54
N TYR A 171 9.04 -19.06 -6.64
CA TYR A 171 8.20 -19.17 -7.84
C TYR A 171 8.91 -18.61 -9.08
N LYS A 172 9.58 -17.44 -8.96
CA LYS A 172 10.35 -16.88 -10.07
C LYS A 172 11.47 -17.82 -10.54
N LYS A 173 12.16 -18.52 -9.63
CA LYS A 173 13.22 -19.48 -9.98
C LYS A 173 12.65 -20.69 -10.73
N GLU A 174 11.57 -21.26 -10.21
CA GLU A 174 10.91 -22.41 -10.83
C GLU A 174 10.34 -22.04 -12.22
N LEU A 175 9.73 -20.86 -12.37
CA LEU A 175 9.20 -20.38 -13.65
C LEU A 175 10.29 -20.20 -14.72
N ILE A 176 11.53 -19.83 -14.34
CA ILE A 176 12.65 -19.73 -15.29
C ILE A 176 13.00 -21.12 -15.87
N GLU A 177 12.96 -22.17 -15.06
CA GLU A 177 13.23 -23.53 -15.52
C GLU A 177 12.06 -24.10 -16.32
N ASP A 178 10.81 -23.82 -15.92
CA ASP A 178 9.61 -24.18 -16.69
C ASP A 178 9.58 -23.53 -18.08
N LYS A 179 9.99 -22.25 -18.17
CA LYS A 179 10.06 -21.50 -19.45
C LYS A 179 11.41 -21.58 -20.16
N LYS A 180 12.24 -22.57 -19.83
CA LYS A 180 13.59 -22.71 -20.39
C LYS A 180 13.60 -22.68 -21.92
N ASP A 181 12.81 -23.54 -22.58
CA ASP A 181 12.78 -23.65 -24.04
C ASP A 181 12.41 -22.31 -24.72
N TYR A 182 11.44 -21.61 -24.15
CA TYR A 182 11.04 -20.28 -24.61
C TYR A 182 12.18 -19.27 -24.44
N LEU A 183 12.77 -19.20 -23.24
CA LEU A 183 13.86 -18.27 -22.95
C LEU A 183 15.11 -18.56 -23.78
N GLU A 184 15.38 -19.82 -24.12
CA GLU A 184 16.45 -20.20 -25.06
C GLU A 184 16.13 -19.74 -26.50
N SER A 185 14.86 -19.82 -26.93
CA SER A 185 14.44 -19.37 -28.27
C SER A 185 14.63 -17.88 -28.51
N ILE A 186 14.58 -17.06 -27.45
CA ILE A 186 14.84 -15.61 -27.49
C ILE A 186 16.23 -15.24 -26.95
N ASP A 187 17.11 -16.22 -26.77
CA ASP A 187 18.49 -16.02 -26.32
C ASP A 187 18.61 -15.24 -24.99
N SER A 188 17.66 -15.50 -24.08
CA SER A 188 17.53 -14.83 -22.78
C SER A 188 17.63 -15.79 -21.59
N TYR A 189 17.66 -17.11 -21.78
CA TYR A 189 17.68 -18.08 -20.67
C TYR A 189 18.87 -17.84 -19.74
N LEU A 190 20.08 -17.80 -20.27
CA LEU A 190 21.28 -17.65 -19.47
C LEU A 190 21.34 -16.29 -18.76
N THR A 191 20.97 -15.20 -19.43
CA THR A 191 20.97 -13.85 -18.83
C THR A 191 19.91 -13.70 -17.74
N THR A 192 18.74 -14.33 -17.91
CA THR A 192 17.68 -14.35 -16.90
C THR A 192 18.06 -15.23 -15.71
N LYS A 193 18.64 -16.42 -15.95
CA LYS A 193 19.06 -17.38 -14.92
C LYS A 193 20.21 -16.85 -14.05
N TYR A 194 21.22 -16.27 -14.68
CA TYR A 194 22.40 -15.74 -13.99
C TYR A 194 22.28 -14.26 -13.61
N GLN A 195 21.08 -13.69 -13.73
CA GLN A 195 20.80 -12.30 -13.33
C GLN A 195 21.27 -12.06 -11.90
N ILE A 196 22.13 -11.04 -11.74
CA ILE A 196 22.69 -10.69 -10.45
C ILE A 196 21.56 -10.05 -9.63
N SER A 197 21.31 -10.62 -8.45
CA SER A 197 20.23 -10.18 -7.57
C SER A 197 20.73 -10.07 -6.13
N TRP A 198 20.02 -9.28 -5.33
CA TRP A 198 20.32 -9.09 -3.92
C TRP A 198 19.01 -9.01 -3.13
N ASP A 199 18.86 -9.90 -2.16
CA ASP A 199 17.62 -10.06 -1.40
C ASP A 199 17.43 -8.92 -0.38
N THR A 200 16.33 -8.17 -0.51
CA THR A 200 15.96 -7.09 0.43
C THR A 200 15.72 -7.58 1.84
N LYS A 201 15.48 -8.89 2.05
CA LYS A 201 15.38 -9.51 3.37
C LYS A 201 16.65 -9.33 4.21
N ARG A 202 17.77 -8.97 3.59
CA ARG A 202 19.03 -8.57 4.23
C ARG A 202 18.96 -7.23 4.96
N ILE A 203 17.96 -6.38 4.68
CA ILE A 203 17.77 -5.10 5.38
C ILE A 203 16.95 -5.37 6.65
N SER A 204 17.52 -6.11 7.59
CA SER A 204 16.91 -6.34 8.90
C SER A 204 17.92 -6.67 9.99
N PRO A 205 17.58 -6.40 11.26
CA PRO A 205 18.39 -6.79 12.39
C PRO A 205 18.78 -8.28 12.33
N GLY A 206 20.00 -8.59 12.77
CA GLY A 206 20.47 -9.98 12.90
C GLY A 206 21.07 -10.57 11.63
N THR A 207 20.86 -9.93 10.47
CA THR A 207 21.49 -10.35 9.21
C THR A 207 22.97 -9.96 9.15
N THR A 208 23.77 -10.72 8.40
CA THR A 208 25.18 -10.43 8.15
C THR A 208 25.36 -9.02 7.59
N PHE A 209 24.55 -8.63 6.60
CA PHE A 209 24.62 -7.30 5.98
C PHE A 209 24.42 -6.17 6.99
N MET A 210 23.35 -6.19 7.78
CA MET A 210 23.07 -5.10 8.71
C MET A 210 24.06 -5.04 9.88
N ASN A 211 24.59 -6.18 10.33
CA ASN A 211 25.65 -6.20 11.33
C ASN A 211 26.96 -5.62 10.76
N LEU A 212 27.32 -5.96 9.52
CA LEU A 212 28.46 -5.34 8.83
C LEU A 212 28.27 -3.83 8.67
N LEU A 213 27.07 -3.40 8.26
CA LEU A 213 26.74 -1.98 8.15
C LEU A 213 26.87 -1.27 9.50
N ALA A 214 26.35 -1.86 10.59
CA ALA A 214 26.48 -1.30 11.93
C ALA A 214 27.95 -1.15 12.36
N ILE A 215 28.81 -2.13 12.06
CA ILE A 215 30.25 -2.05 12.32
C ILE A 215 30.87 -0.88 11.55
N VAL A 216 30.55 -0.76 10.26
CA VAL A 216 31.10 0.29 9.39
C VAL A 216 30.68 1.68 9.86
N LEU A 217 29.40 1.88 10.21
CA LEU A 217 28.90 3.17 10.70
C LEU A 217 29.47 3.57 12.07
N ASN A 218 29.80 2.60 12.93
CA ASN A 218 30.44 2.85 14.22
C ASN A 218 31.97 3.01 14.13
N SER A 219 32.55 2.89 12.93
CA SER A 219 34.01 3.01 12.76
C SER A 219 34.51 4.45 12.94
N GLU A 220 35.72 4.60 13.48
CA GLU A 220 36.38 5.90 13.61
C GLU A 220 36.55 6.61 12.26
N GLU A 221 36.76 5.85 11.19
CA GLU A 221 36.89 6.40 9.84
C GLU A 221 35.59 7.07 9.37
N PHE A 222 34.45 6.37 9.49
CA PHE A 222 33.17 6.91 9.06
C PHE A 222 32.79 8.13 9.91
N ILE A 223 32.87 7.99 11.23
CA ILE A 223 32.57 9.08 12.18
C ILE A 223 33.46 10.29 11.91
N GLY A 224 34.78 10.09 11.76
CA GLY A 224 35.74 11.14 11.46
C GLY A 224 35.49 11.82 10.12
N LYS A 225 35.05 11.06 9.09
CA LYS A 225 34.68 11.62 7.78
C LYS A 225 33.44 12.50 7.86
N ILE A 226 32.41 12.09 8.59
CA ILE A 226 31.21 12.92 8.84
C ILE A 226 31.59 14.20 9.59
N SER A 227 32.39 14.09 10.66
CA SER A 227 32.87 15.24 11.42
C SER A 227 33.70 16.21 10.58
N SER A 228 34.46 15.72 9.60
CA SER A 228 35.17 16.57 8.64
C SER A 228 34.23 17.29 7.67
N ILE A 229 33.11 16.67 7.28
CA ILE A 229 32.12 17.28 6.37
C ILE A 229 31.29 18.32 7.13
N LEU A 230 31.01 18.08 8.41
CA LEU A 230 30.16 18.89 9.29
C LEU A 230 31.00 19.57 10.40
N PRO A 231 31.69 20.69 10.11
CA PRO A 231 32.62 21.31 11.06
C PRO A 231 31.97 21.95 12.29
N ALA A 232 30.64 22.17 12.27
CA ALA A 232 29.90 22.82 13.35
C ALA A 232 29.29 21.84 14.38
N LEU A 233 29.59 20.54 14.27
CA LEU A 233 29.06 19.54 15.20
C LEU A 233 29.50 19.82 16.65
N GLU A 234 28.53 19.86 17.55
CA GLU A 234 28.75 20.05 19.00
C GLU A 234 29.27 18.78 19.67
N ILE A 235 28.86 17.62 19.14
CA ILE A 235 29.23 16.29 19.60
C ILE A 235 29.51 15.38 18.40
N PRO A 236 30.27 14.29 18.56
CA PRO A 236 30.44 13.29 17.51
C PRO A 236 29.09 12.77 16.98
N PRO A 237 29.02 12.37 15.69
CA PRO A 237 27.85 11.71 15.11
C PRO A 237 27.28 10.60 16.01
N LEU A 238 25.98 10.65 16.26
CA LEU A 238 25.27 9.62 17.03
C LEU A 238 24.83 8.50 16.10
N ILE A 239 25.26 7.28 16.38
CA ILE A 239 24.82 6.08 15.67
C ILE A 239 23.90 5.30 16.59
N SER A 240 22.64 5.14 16.19
CA SER A 240 21.74 4.16 16.80
C SER A 240 21.65 2.95 15.88
N ASP A 241 22.21 1.82 16.33
CA ASP A 241 22.42 0.65 15.50
C ASP A 241 21.34 -0.43 15.65
N VAL A 242 21.57 -1.60 15.06
CA VAL A 242 20.63 -2.73 15.06
C VAL A 242 20.43 -3.39 16.43
N TYR A 243 21.31 -3.13 17.39
CA TYR A 243 21.19 -3.63 18.77
C TYR A 243 20.43 -2.67 19.67
N ASP A 244 20.22 -1.43 19.23
CA ASP A 244 19.24 -0.54 19.85
C ASP A 244 17.83 -1.00 19.47
N PRO A 245 16.93 -1.30 20.42
CA PRO A 245 15.58 -1.73 20.09
C PRO A 245 14.75 -0.59 19.46
N GLY A 246 13.80 -0.95 18.59
CA GLY A 246 12.84 -0.03 17.97
C GLY A 246 13.11 0.29 16.49
N GLU A 247 12.11 0.86 15.84
CA GLU A 247 12.20 1.37 14.46
C GLU A 247 13.00 2.67 14.41
N GLY A 248 13.74 2.91 13.32
CA GLY A 248 14.64 4.05 13.16
C GLY A 248 13.94 5.40 13.35
N GLU A 249 12.76 5.57 12.76
CA GLU A 249 11.91 6.76 12.90
C GLU A 249 11.49 7.03 14.35
N MET A 250 11.16 5.99 15.12
CA MET A 250 10.78 6.14 16.52
C MET A 250 11.97 6.42 17.42
N LYS A 251 13.13 5.80 17.16
CA LYS A 251 14.39 6.12 17.85
C LYS A 251 14.76 7.60 17.68
N ILE A 252 14.56 8.14 16.48
CA ILE A 252 14.79 9.57 16.18
C ILE A 252 13.83 10.44 17.00
N ILE A 253 12.54 10.13 16.99
CA ILE A 253 11.52 10.90 17.73
C ILE A 253 11.79 10.88 19.23
N ASP A 254 12.08 9.70 19.79
CA ASP A 254 12.38 9.53 21.21
C ASP A 254 13.60 10.35 21.61
N TYR A 255 14.66 10.32 20.80
CA TYR A 255 15.86 11.11 21.03
C TYR A 255 15.57 12.63 20.99
N ILE A 256 14.82 13.10 19.99
CA ILE A 256 14.47 14.52 19.87
C ILE A 256 13.65 14.99 21.08
N LEU A 257 12.69 14.17 21.53
CA LEU A 257 11.87 14.49 22.70
C LEU A 257 12.67 14.47 24.00
N GLU A 258 13.58 13.51 24.18
CA GLU A 258 14.49 13.45 25.32
C GLU A 258 15.40 14.68 25.37
N LYS A 259 15.85 15.16 24.19
CA LYS A 259 16.79 16.28 24.06
C LYS A 259 16.13 17.61 23.71
N LYS A 260 14.82 17.74 23.84
CA LYS A 260 14.07 18.93 23.37
C LYS A 260 14.53 20.26 23.97
N GLU A 261 15.08 20.24 25.18
CA GLU A 261 15.61 21.42 25.86
C GLU A 261 17.05 21.77 25.39
N GLU A 262 17.82 20.78 24.93
CA GLU A 262 19.15 20.97 24.37
C GLU A 262 19.11 21.39 22.89
N LEU A 263 18.10 20.91 22.17
CA LEU A 263 17.88 21.24 20.77
C LEU A 263 17.20 22.62 20.69
N ASN A 264 17.83 23.56 20.00
CA ASN A 264 17.26 24.88 19.75
C ASN A 264 17.54 25.30 18.30
N GLY A 265 16.56 25.07 17.44
CA GLY A 265 16.61 25.51 16.06
C GLY A 265 15.80 24.65 15.10
N THR A 266 16.33 24.47 13.91
CA THR A 266 15.65 23.77 12.81
C THR A 266 16.08 22.31 12.72
N ILE A 267 15.11 21.41 12.85
CA ILE A 267 15.27 19.96 12.86
C ILE A 267 14.82 19.41 11.51
N CYS A 268 15.68 18.64 10.84
CA CYS A 268 15.33 17.92 9.61
C CYS A 268 15.38 16.42 9.84
N MET A 269 14.24 15.74 9.68
CA MET A 269 14.14 14.29 9.64
C MET A 269 14.14 13.83 8.18
N TYR A 270 15.10 13.00 7.79
CA TYR A 270 15.10 12.35 6.49
C TYR A 270 14.49 10.95 6.61
N SER A 271 13.41 10.72 5.86
CA SER A 271 12.84 9.39 5.63
C SER A 271 12.04 9.43 4.32
N PRO A 272 12.11 8.42 3.44
CA PRO A 272 11.25 8.31 2.28
C PRO A 272 9.80 7.96 2.68
N ASP A 273 9.58 7.45 3.89
CA ASP A 273 8.27 6.94 4.29
C ASP A 273 7.28 8.09 4.52
N SER A 274 6.04 7.86 4.14
CA SER A 274 4.95 8.84 4.29
C SER A 274 4.52 9.02 5.72
N ASP A 275 4.71 8.00 6.54
CA ASP A 275 4.15 7.90 7.89
C ASP A 275 4.89 8.86 8.82
N VAL A 276 6.16 9.14 8.49
CA VAL A 276 6.98 10.18 9.09
C VAL A 276 6.37 11.59 8.94
N ILE A 277 5.45 11.84 8.00
CA ILE A 277 4.71 13.11 7.94
C ILE A 277 3.71 13.21 9.10
N LEU A 278 2.98 12.15 9.41
CA LEU A 278 2.06 12.11 10.56
C LEU A 278 2.85 12.21 11.87
N LEU A 279 3.95 11.47 11.97
CA LEU A 279 4.86 11.55 13.12
C LEU A 279 5.49 12.94 13.26
N GLY A 280 5.84 13.60 12.15
CA GLY A 280 6.36 14.96 12.12
C GLY A 280 5.33 15.99 12.62
N LEU A 281 4.04 15.81 12.34
CA LEU A 281 2.96 16.66 12.87
C LEU A 281 2.84 16.48 14.39
N ILE A 282 2.86 15.23 14.87
CA ILE A 282 2.84 14.91 16.31
C ILE A 282 4.06 15.53 17.00
N LEU A 283 5.25 15.33 16.44
CA LEU A 283 6.50 15.85 16.99
C LEU A 283 6.49 17.38 17.06
N GLN A 284 6.07 18.06 15.99
CA GLN A 284 5.95 19.53 16.00
C GLN A 284 4.98 20.02 17.08
N ASN A 285 3.87 19.32 17.31
CA ASN A 285 2.93 19.66 18.38
C ASN A 285 3.52 19.44 19.78
N LYS A 286 4.37 18.41 19.98
CA LYS A 286 5.07 18.17 21.25
C LYS A 286 6.19 19.17 21.55
N LEU A 287 6.62 19.93 20.53
CA LEU A 287 7.70 20.91 20.64
C LEU A 287 7.19 22.36 20.67
N LEU A 288 5.89 22.61 20.84
CA LEU A 288 5.29 23.95 20.86
C LEU A 288 5.78 24.84 22.00
N ASP A 289 6.26 24.26 23.10
CA ASP A 289 6.89 24.94 24.23
C ASP A 289 8.36 25.32 23.95
N THR A 290 8.89 24.93 22.79
CA THR A 290 10.28 25.17 22.38
C THR A 290 10.36 26.08 21.16
N THR A 291 11.55 26.53 20.82
CA THR A 291 11.86 27.28 19.60
C THR A 291 12.08 26.37 18.38
N ASN A 292 11.94 25.04 18.56
CA ASN A 292 12.27 24.08 17.53
C ASN A 292 11.26 24.08 16.38
N LYS A 293 11.79 23.93 15.16
CA LYS A 293 10.99 23.83 13.93
C LYS A 293 11.31 22.53 13.21
N VAL A 294 10.29 21.71 13.00
CA VAL A 294 10.42 20.39 12.39
C VAL A 294 10.19 20.46 10.89
N PHE A 295 11.08 19.82 10.15
CA PHE A 295 10.97 19.60 8.72
C PHE A 295 11.18 18.13 8.39
N VAL A 296 10.49 17.64 7.37
CA VAL A 296 10.65 16.28 6.85
C VAL A 296 11.20 16.35 5.43
N LEU A 297 12.30 15.66 5.17
CA LEU A 297 12.92 15.54 3.87
C LEU A 297 12.67 14.14 3.30
N ARG A 298 11.91 14.05 2.22
CA ARG A 298 11.53 12.78 1.57
C ARG A 298 12.21 12.63 0.22
N HIS A 299 12.66 11.43 -0.12
CA HIS A 299 13.21 11.12 -1.43
C HIS A 299 12.11 10.60 -2.37
N ASP A 300 11.87 11.28 -3.49
CA ASP A 300 10.89 10.82 -4.51
C ASP A 300 11.59 9.97 -5.57
N GLN A 301 11.61 8.66 -5.35
CA GLN A 301 12.27 7.70 -6.24
C GLN A 301 11.75 7.77 -7.68
N ASN A 302 10.46 8.09 -7.90
CA ASN A 302 9.88 8.12 -9.25
C ASN A 302 10.44 9.28 -10.09
N LYS A 303 10.69 10.43 -9.45
CA LYS A 303 11.29 11.61 -10.09
C LYS A 303 12.82 11.58 -10.08
N SER A 304 13.45 10.79 -9.20
CA SER A 304 14.90 10.68 -9.05
C SER A 304 15.61 9.80 -10.11
N LYS A 305 15.01 9.53 -11.27
CA LYS A 305 15.57 8.61 -12.29
C LYS A 305 16.93 9.07 -12.84
N GLU A 306 17.12 10.38 -13.00
CA GLU A 306 18.34 10.98 -13.58
C GLU A 306 19.12 11.82 -12.57
N THR A 307 18.41 12.55 -11.69
CA THR A 307 19.01 13.40 -10.65
C THR A 307 18.26 13.24 -9.33
N PRO A 308 18.94 13.24 -8.17
CA PRO A 308 18.29 13.22 -6.86
C PRO A 308 17.25 14.33 -6.74
N PHE A 309 16.04 13.90 -6.39
CA PHE A 309 14.90 14.75 -6.16
C PHE A 309 14.35 14.49 -4.76
N TYR A 310 14.23 15.56 -3.98
CA TYR A 310 13.72 15.51 -2.63
C TYR A 310 12.55 16.47 -2.44
N GLN A 311 11.66 16.13 -1.52
CA GLN A 311 10.56 16.97 -1.06
C GLN A 311 10.84 17.39 0.37
N TYR A 312 11.01 18.70 0.58
CA TYR A 312 11.26 19.29 1.89
C TYR A 312 9.97 19.92 2.41
N VAL A 313 9.42 19.32 3.47
CA VAL A 313 8.08 19.63 4.01
C VAL A 313 8.22 20.40 5.31
N ASP A 314 7.62 21.59 5.37
CA ASP A 314 7.53 22.39 6.59
C ASP A 314 6.32 21.95 7.42
N MET A 315 6.57 21.35 8.59
CA MET A 315 5.50 20.80 9.42
C MET A 315 4.66 21.88 10.10
N ILE A 316 5.21 23.08 10.28
CA ILE A 316 4.49 24.22 10.85
C ILE A 316 3.52 24.80 9.83
N GLU A 317 3.96 25.02 8.59
CA GLU A 317 3.08 25.55 7.55
C GLU A 317 2.02 24.52 7.13
N LEU A 318 2.36 23.23 7.13
CA LEU A 318 1.40 22.16 6.91
C LEU A 318 0.30 22.15 7.99
N SER A 319 0.69 22.20 9.28
CA SER A 319 -0.27 22.18 10.39
C SER A 319 -1.18 23.41 10.39
N LYS A 320 -0.62 24.60 10.14
CA LYS A 320 -1.39 25.85 9.99
C LYS A 320 -2.41 25.75 8.87
N LYS A 321 -2.00 25.25 7.70
CA LYS A 321 -2.90 25.16 6.54
C LYS A 321 -4.04 24.19 6.77
N MET A 322 -3.75 23.01 7.33
CA MET A 322 -4.77 22.04 7.74
C MET A 322 -5.74 22.65 8.76
N PHE A 323 -5.23 23.37 9.76
CA PHE A 323 -6.06 24.04 10.75
C PHE A 323 -6.96 25.11 10.15
N ILE A 324 -6.45 25.96 9.24
CA ILE A 324 -7.26 27.00 8.59
C ILE A 324 -8.41 26.38 7.79
N ASP A 325 -8.13 25.34 7.02
CA ASP A 325 -9.15 24.67 6.21
C ASP A 325 -10.25 24.03 7.07
N ILE A 326 -9.89 23.44 8.22
CA ILE A 326 -10.84 22.88 9.18
C ILE A 326 -11.62 24.00 9.89
N LYS A 327 -10.92 25.01 10.41
CA LYS A 327 -11.53 26.13 11.15
C LYS A 327 -12.54 26.89 10.30
N SER A 328 -12.29 27.04 8.99
CA SER A 328 -13.21 27.71 8.06
C SER A 328 -14.60 27.06 7.96
N LYS A 329 -14.75 25.81 8.44
CA LYS A 329 -16.00 25.05 8.45
C LYS A 329 -16.64 24.96 9.84
N LEU A 330 -16.00 25.55 10.86
CA LEU A 330 -16.46 25.55 12.25
C LEU A 330 -17.04 26.93 12.62
N PRO A 331 -17.96 27.02 13.62
CA PRO A 331 -18.51 28.30 14.07
C PRO A 331 -17.42 29.27 14.59
N GLU A 332 -17.58 30.57 14.37
CA GLU A 332 -16.58 31.59 14.72
C GLU A 332 -16.36 31.77 16.25
N ASP A 333 -17.36 31.40 17.06
CA ASP A 333 -17.42 31.77 18.49
C ASP A 333 -16.54 30.92 19.42
N PHE A 334 -15.82 29.91 18.91
CA PHE A 334 -15.02 28.99 19.74
C PHE A 334 -13.52 29.22 19.58
N GLU A 335 -12.85 29.40 20.71
CA GLU A 335 -11.38 29.42 20.78
C GLU A 335 -10.84 27.98 20.65
N LEU A 336 -10.61 27.58 19.42
CA LEU A 336 -10.13 26.24 19.10
C LEU A 336 -8.60 26.17 19.12
N SER A 337 -8.07 25.12 19.75
CA SER A 337 -6.64 24.83 19.79
C SER A 337 -6.21 24.15 18.49
N SER A 338 -5.28 24.80 17.78
CA SER A 338 -4.70 24.22 16.56
C SER A 338 -4.00 22.89 16.83
N SER A 339 -3.27 22.76 17.94
CA SER A 339 -2.55 21.52 18.28
C SER A 339 -3.51 20.37 18.59
N ALA A 340 -4.63 20.65 19.28
CA ALA A 340 -5.64 19.64 19.57
C ALA A 340 -6.31 19.11 18.29
N ILE A 341 -6.69 20.01 17.38
CA ILE A 341 -7.29 19.64 16.08
C ILE A 341 -6.32 18.79 15.26
N ILE A 342 -5.05 19.18 15.18
CA ILE A 342 -4.07 18.43 14.41
C ILE A 342 -3.84 17.04 15.02
N ASN A 343 -3.79 16.93 16.35
CA ASN A 343 -3.67 15.63 17.01
C ASN A 343 -4.88 14.73 16.69
N ASP A 344 -6.10 15.25 16.77
CA ASP A 344 -7.31 14.49 16.44
C ASP A 344 -7.31 13.99 15.00
N ILE A 345 -6.95 14.87 14.06
CA ILE A 345 -6.87 14.52 12.64
C ILE A 345 -5.81 13.44 12.39
N VAL A 346 -4.65 13.53 13.03
CA VAL A 346 -3.61 12.50 12.93
C VAL A 346 -4.11 11.16 13.52
N LEU A 347 -4.83 11.19 14.65
CA LEU A 347 -5.44 9.99 15.22
C LEU A 347 -6.46 9.37 14.25
N LEU A 348 -7.33 10.16 13.64
CA LEU A 348 -8.29 9.66 12.66
C LEU A 348 -7.60 8.99 11.46
N PHE A 349 -6.57 9.59 10.89
CA PHE A 349 -5.80 8.95 9.81
C PHE A 349 -5.13 7.65 10.27
N THR A 350 -4.63 7.62 11.50
CA THR A 350 -4.04 6.43 12.11
C THR A 350 -5.08 5.30 12.28
N VAL A 351 -6.32 5.63 12.64
CA VAL A 351 -7.44 4.67 12.74
C VAL A 351 -7.76 4.04 11.38
N PHE A 352 -7.76 4.83 10.30
CA PHE A 352 -8.10 4.32 8.97
C PHE A 352 -6.93 3.63 8.24
N GLY A 353 -5.70 3.84 8.68
CA GLY A 353 -4.55 3.10 8.18
C GLY A 353 -3.31 3.30 9.04
N ASN A 354 -2.65 2.19 9.37
CA ASN A 354 -1.33 2.14 10.00
C ASN A 354 -0.70 0.76 9.73
N ASP A 355 0.50 0.51 10.24
CA ASP A 355 1.24 -0.73 10.01
C ASP A 355 0.83 -1.90 10.90
N PHE A 356 0.12 -1.62 11.99
CA PHE A 356 -0.10 -2.56 13.09
C PHE A 356 -1.52 -3.16 13.06
N LEU A 357 -2.47 -2.44 12.47
CA LEU A 357 -3.86 -2.84 12.34
C LEU A 357 -4.27 -3.00 10.88
N PRO A 358 -5.15 -3.97 10.56
CA PRO A 358 -5.80 -3.99 9.27
C PRO A 358 -6.66 -2.72 9.08
N LYS A 359 -6.68 -2.21 7.86
CA LYS A 359 -7.46 -1.01 7.51
C LYS A 359 -8.95 -1.27 7.69
N ILE A 360 -9.67 -0.24 8.13
CA ILE A 360 -11.13 -0.24 8.14
C ILE A 360 -11.65 -0.21 6.70
N ASN A 361 -12.49 -1.18 6.32
CA ASN A 361 -12.93 -1.36 4.93
C ASN A 361 -13.83 -0.24 4.40
N SER A 362 -14.37 0.67 5.22
CA SER A 362 -15.31 1.71 4.79
C SER A 362 -14.65 3.05 4.44
N TYR A 363 -13.33 3.17 4.66
CA TYR A 363 -12.54 4.37 4.38
C TYR A 363 -11.18 4.01 3.77
N ASP A 364 -10.79 4.66 2.68
CA ASP A 364 -9.43 4.61 2.13
C ASP A 364 -8.75 5.98 2.33
N VAL A 365 -7.71 6.02 3.17
CA VAL A 365 -6.89 7.23 3.42
C VAL A 365 -6.39 7.87 2.11
N ARG A 366 -6.27 7.10 1.01
CA ARG A 366 -5.93 7.61 -0.32
C ARG A 366 -6.96 8.63 -0.85
N ASP A 367 -8.24 8.29 -0.78
CA ASP A 367 -9.31 9.01 -1.49
C ASP A 367 -10.20 9.81 -0.52
N ASP A 368 -10.23 9.44 0.75
CA ASP A 368 -11.16 9.98 1.76
C ASP A 368 -10.58 11.13 2.60
N ILE A 369 -9.39 11.68 2.31
CA ILE A 369 -8.85 12.85 3.06
C ILE A 369 -9.87 13.99 3.11
N LYS A 370 -10.49 14.31 1.95
CA LYS A 370 -11.48 15.39 1.86
C LYS A 370 -12.73 15.08 2.69
N ARG A 371 -13.14 13.81 2.69
CA ARG A 371 -14.28 13.30 3.45
C ARG A 371 -14.03 13.38 4.96
N ILE A 372 -12.85 12.98 5.42
CA ILE A 372 -12.43 13.12 6.82
C ILE A 372 -12.39 14.61 7.22
N PHE A 373 -11.85 15.47 6.35
CA PHE A 373 -11.80 16.93 6.60
C PHE A 373 -13.16 17.63 6.50
N SER A 374 -14.19 16.99 5.94
CA SER A 374 -15.57 17.47 6.00
C SER A 374 -16.34 16.93 7.19
N ILE A 375 -16.05 15.68 7.63
CA ILE A 375 -16.72 15.05 8.77
C ILE A 375 -16.18 15.57 10.10
N TYR A 376 -14.88 15.84 10.23
CA TYR A 376 -14.29 16.26 11.50
C TYR A 376 -14.93 17.55 12.10
N PRO A 377 -15.24 18.60 11.32
CA PRO A 377 -16.02 19.73 11.82
C PRO A 377 -17.39 19.35 12.41
N GLU A 378 -18.08 18.37 11.83
CA GLU A 378 -19.34 17.85 12.37
C GLU A 378 -19.14 17.20 13.75
N ILE A 379 -18.08 16.41 13.90
CA ILE A 379 -17.71 15.78 15.17
C ILE A 379 -17.48 16.83 16.26
N ILE A 380 -16.71 17.88 15.96
CA ILE A 380 -16.44 18.95 16.93
C ILE A 380 -17.72 19.72 17.29
N ASN A 381 -18.53 20.08 16.30
CA ASN A 381 -19.78 20.80 16.55
C ASN A 381 -20.76 19.97 17.38
N ASP A 382 -20.90 18.68 17.10
CA ASP A 382 -21.76 17.79 17.89
C ASP A 382 -21.21 17.56 19.30
N ASN A 383 -19.89 17.44 19.46
CA ASN A 383 -19.26 17.39 20.79
C ASN A 383 -19.58 18.64 21.62
N ILE A 384 -19.51 19.83 21.02
CA ILE A 384 -19.88 21.09 21.65
C ILE A 384 -21.36 21.09 22.05
N GLN A 385 -22.26 20.68 21.15
CA GLN A 385 -23.70 20.62 21.43
C GLN A 385 -24.03 19.63 22.56
N LYS A 386 -23.31 18.51 22.63
CA LYS A 386 -23.38 17.52 23.72
C LYS A 386 -22.66 17.97 25.00
N SER A 387 -22.17 19.21 25.06
CA SER A 387 -21.46 19.78 26.22
C SER A 387 -20.22 18.97 26.65
N ILE A 388 -19.54 18.32 25.68
CA ILE A 388 -18.29 17.60 25.91
C ILE A 388 -17.16 18.62 26.00
N SER A 389 -16.44 18.63 27.12
CA SER A 389 -15.35 19.58 27.38
C SER A 389 -14.08 18.85 27.86
N PRO A 390 -12.93 19.02 27.18
CA PRO A 390 -12.78 19.73 25.90
C PRO A 390 -13.52 18.99 24.76
N PRO A 391 -13.85 19.66 23.63
CA PRO A 391 -14.62 19.04 22.55
C PRO A 391 -13.78 18.16 21.60
N TYR A 392 -12.52 17.91 21.93
CA TYR A 392 -11.56 17.18 21.10
C TYR A 392 -11.60 15.68 21.39
N ILE A 393 -11.17 14.87 20.43
CA ILE A 393 -11.04 13.41 20.60
C ILE A 393 -9.89 13.10 21.55
N ILE A 394 -8.81 13.88 21.50
CA ILE A 394 -7.65 13.76 22.37
C ILE A 394 -7.66 14.88 23.40
N GLN A 395 -7.48 14.49 24.67
CA GLN A 395 -7.31 15.43 25.77
C GLN A 395 -5.90 15.32 26.37
N PRO A 396 -5.26 16.46 26.71
CA PRO A 396 -4.03 16.45 27.49
C PRO A 396 -4.32 16.08 28.95
N THR A 397 -3.38 15.38 29.58
CA THR A 397 -3.33 15.15 31.04
C THR A 397 -1.99 15.62 31.60
N ASP A 398 -1.84 15.65 32.92
CA ASP A 398 -0.63 16.14 33.60
C ASP A 398 0.70 15.50 33.14
N ARG A 399 0.66 14.31 32.49
CA ARG A 399 1.85 13.57 32.07
C ARG A 399 1.83 13.02 30.64
N LYS A 400 0.66 12.88 30.00
CA LYS A 400 0.53 12.27 28.67
C LYS A 400 -0.75 12.71 27.93
N LEU A 401 -0.83 12.44 26.63
CA LEU A 401 -2.08 12.56 25.88
C LEU A 401 -2.96 11.33 26.13
N LYS A 402 -4.29 11.50 26.15
CA LYS A 402 -5.26 10.40 26.27
C LYS A 402 -6.39 10.57 25.25
N ILE A 403 -6.91 9.44 24.76
CA ILE A 403 -8.16 9.42 23.98
C ILE A 403 -9.32 9.67 24.95
N GLN A 404 -10.11 10.72 24.70
CA GLN A 404 -11.33 11.01 25.43
C GLN A 404 -12.46 10.14 24.88
N ILE A 405 -12.85 9.12 25.64
CA ILE A 405 -13.76 8.07 25.16
C ILE A 405 -15.11 8.62 24.72
N THR A 406 -15.65 9.63 25.40
CA THR A 406 -16.94 10.24 25.02
C THR A 406 -16.88 10.91 23.65
N ALA A 407 -15.83 11.70 23.40
CA ALA A 407 -15.61 12.38 22.13
C ALA A 407 -15.25 11.37 21.02
N PHE A 408 -14.44 10.36 21.34
CA PHE A 408 -14.10 9.28 20.41
C PHE A 408 -15.31 8.42 20.03
N SER A 409 -16.18 8.08 20.99
CA SER A 409 -17.43 7.39 20.72
C SER A 409 -18.34 8.21 19.82
N ASN A 410 -18.42 9.52 20.04
CA ASN A 410 -19.17 10.40 19.16
C ASN A 410 -18.59 10.45 17.73
N ALA A 411 -17.25 10.49 17.62
CA ALA A 411 -16.57 10.40 16.34
C ALA A 411 -16.92 9.11 15.59
N MET A 412 -16.88 7.95 16.28
CA MET A 412 -17.25 6.66 15.69
C MET A 412 -18.73 6.60 15.29
N GLU A 413 -19.62 7.19 16.09
CA GLU A 413 -21.04 7.32 15.77
C GLU A 413 -21.26 8.07 14.45
N ILE A 414 -20.65 9.26 14.31
CA ILE A 414 -20.79 10.09 13.10
C ILE A 414 -20.13 9.42 11.89
N LEU A 415 -18.92 8.86 12.05
CA LEU A 415 -18.24 8.14 10.97
C LEU A 415 -19.03 6.90 10.52
N GLY A 416 -19.69 6.20 11.46
CA GLY A 416 -20.54 5.05 11.21
C GLY A 416 -21.78 5.37 10.37
N LYS A 417 -22.35 6.59 10.47
CA LYS A 417 -23.46 7.04 9.59
C LYS A 417 -23.10 7.01 8.12
N HIS A 418 -21.81 7.15 7.80
CA HIS A 418 -21.29 7.16 6.45
C HIS A 418 -20.65 5.82 6.04
N GLU A 419 -20.61 4.81 6.92
CA GLU A 419 -19.94 3.53 6.65
C GLU A 419 -20.47 2.83 5.40
N ASN A 420 -21.80 2.68 5.31
CA ASN A 420 -22.45 2.02 4.18
C ASN A 420 -22.12 2.69 2.84
N GLU A 421 -22.07 4.03 2.79
CA GLU A 421 -21.68 4.76 1.59
C GLU A 421 -20.24 4.39 1.17
N GLY A 422 -19.33 4.30 2.13
CA GLY A 422 -17.94 3.91 1.91
C GLY A 422 -17.79 2.46 1.41
N LEU A 423 -18.52 1.53 2.03
CA LEU A 423 -18.53 0.13 1.60
C LEU A 423 -19.06 -0.01 0.18
N ASN A 424 -20.11 0.72 -0.19
CA ASN A 424 -20.67 0.72 -1.54
C ASN A 424 -19.65 1.22 -2.58
N VAL A 425 -18.84 2.23 -2.24
CA VAL A 425 -17.76 2.71 -3.13
C VAL A 425 -16.79 1.58 -3.42
N ILE A 426 -16.32 0.92 -2.37
CA ILE A 426 -15.32 -0.14 -2.48
C ILE A 426 -15.87 -1.36 -3.20
N TYR A 427 -17.13 -1.69 -2.98
CA TYR A 427 -17.84 -2.71 -3.73
C TYR A 427 -17.82 -2.42 -5.23
N LEU A 428 -18.20 -1.21 -5.64
CA LEU A 428 -18.22 -0.82 -7.06
C LEU A 428 -16.82 -0.76 -7.66
N ASP A 429 -15.83 -0.27 -6.92
CA ASP A 429 -14.42 -0.25 -7.35
C ASP A 429 -13.84 -1.66 -7.57
N LYS A 430 -14.31 -2.65 -6.81
CA LYS A 430 -13.95 -4.07 -6.99
C LYS A 430 -14.73 -4.73 -8.11
N LYS A 431 -15.98 -4.32 -8.33
CA LYS A 431 -16.88 -4.97 -9.29
C LYS A 431 -16.77 -4.39 -10.71
N TYR A 432 -16.40 -3.12 -10.85
CA TYR A 432 -16.45 -2.42 -12.14
C TYR A 432 -15.16 -1.66 -12.49
N ALA A 433 -14.60 -1.92 -13.68
CA ALA A 433 -13.31 -1.40 -14.11
C ALA A 433 -13.32 0.11 -14.41
N ASN A 434 -14.46 0.66 -14.82
CA ASN A 434 -14.58 2.03 -15.32
C ASN A 434 -15.31 2.99 -14.36
N ILE A 435 -15.53 2.58 -13.11
CA ILE A 435 -16.31 3.37 -12.16
C ILE A 435 -15.66 4.74 -11.83
N ASP A 436 -14.33 4.81 -11.69
CA ASP A 436 -13.61 6.08 -11.49
C ASP A 436 -13.78 7.06 -12.66
N ARG A 437 -13.83 6.54 -13.90
CA ARG A 437 -14.12 7.36 -15.09
C ARG A 437 -15.55 7.92 -15.03
N ILE A 438 -16.50 7.10 -14.62
CA ILE A 438 -17.90 7.49 -14.44
C ILE A 438 -18.02 8.55 -13.34
N TYR A 439 -17.37 8.37 -12.19
CA TYR A 439 -17.35 9.39 -11.13
C TYR A 439 -16.78 10.71 -11.60
N LYS A 440 -15.64 10.70 -12.31
CA LYS A 440 -15.03 11.93 -12.83
C LYS A 440 -15.96 12.68 -13.79
N ILE A 441 -16.70 11.95 -14.62
CA ILE A 441 -17.73 12.52 -15.48
C ILE A 441 -18.80 13.20 -14.61
N LEU A 442 -19.41 12.47 -13.68
CA LEU A 442 -20.52 12.96 -12.86
C LEU A 442 -20.13 14.16 -11.97
N VAL A 443 -18.94 14.14 -11.36
CA VAL A 443 -18.41 15.24 -10.53
C VAL A 443 -18.13 16.50 -11.36
N ASN A 444 -17.56 16.36 -12.56
CA ASN A 444 -17.26 17.50 -13.44
C ASN A 444 -18.51 18.28 -13.86
N TYR A 445 -19.68 17.65 -13.87
CA TYR A 445 -20.95 18.29 -14.24
C TYR A 445 -21.72 18.88 -13.05
N ARG A 446 -21.15 18.91 -11.82
CA ARG A 446 -21.76 19.45 -10.59
C ARG A 446 -23.10 18.78 -10.21
N MET A 447 -23.26 17.49 -10.51
CA MET A 447 -24.55 16.78 -10.49
C MET A 447 -24.79 15.92 -9.23
N GLU A 448 -24.54 16.47 -8.03
CA GLU A 448 -24.74 15.84 -6.68
C GLU A 448 -23.51 15.21 -5.99
N SER A 449 -23.64 14.95 -4.68
CA SER A 449 -22.60 14.30 -3.87
C SER A 449 -22.41 12.84 -4.30
N PRO A 450 -21.22 12.25 -4.14
CA PRO A 450 -20.99 10.84 -4.45
C PRO A 450 -22.10 9.93 -3.90
N ALA A 451 -22.55 10.17 -2.66
CA ALA A 451 -23.60 9.40 -1.97
C ALA A 451 -24.90 9.19 -2.80
N ASN A 452 -25.34 10.19 -3.57
CA ASN A 452 -26.57 10.08 -4.38
C ASN A 452 -26.36 9.36 -5.72
N ILE A 453 -25.15 9.40 -6.27
CA ILE A 453 -24.79 8.65 -7.48
C ILE A 453 -24.98 7.14 -7.23
N TYR A 454 -24.65 6.63 -6.04
CA TYR A 454 -24.76 5.21 -5.68
C TYR A 454 -26.21 4.71 -5.65
N LYS A 455 -27.11 5.41 -4.94
CA LYS A 455 -28.55 5.11 -4.91
C LYS A 455 -29.18 5.13 -6.30
N THR A 456 -28.61 5.95 -7.18
CA THR A 456 -29.13 6.11 -8.53
C THR A 456 -28.61 5.05 -9.50
N ILE A 457 -27.35 4.62 -9.37
CA ILE A 457 -26.84 3.42 -10.05
C ILE A 457 -27.66 2.18 -9.66
N GLU A 458 -28.00 2.02 -8.39
CA GLU A 458 -28.86 0.95 -7.87
C GLU A 458 -30.26 0.96 -8.50
N LYS A 459 -30.93 2.12 -8.47
CA LYS A 459 -32.28 2.31 -9.01
C LYS A 459 -32.39 1.88 -10.48
N TYR A 460 -31.36 2.08 -11.28
CA TYR A 460 -31.40 1.85 -12.73
C TYR A 460 -30.72 0.54 -13.18
N TYR A 461 -29.81 -0.05 -12.40
CA TYR A 461 -29.16 -1.33 -12.76
C TYR A 461 -30.04 -2.56 -12.43
N PHE A 462 -30.83 -2.51 -11.35
CA PHE A 462 -31.64 -3.64 -10.86
C PHE A 462 -32.83 -4.01 -11.77
N PHE A 463 -33.32 -3.07 -12.58
CA PHE A 463 -34.43 -3.33 -13.50
C PHE A 463 -34.04 -4.20 -14.71
N ARG A 464 -32.75 -4.31 -15.03
CA ARG A 464 -32.24 -5.04 -16.20
C ARG A 464 -32.37 -6.57 -16.11
N THR A 465 -32.61 -7.12 -14.91
CA THR A 465 -32.49 -8.58 -14.62
C THR A 465 -33.81 -9.32 -14.41
N SER A 466 -34.96 -8.76 -14.83
CA SER A 466 -36.25 -9.47 -14.76
C SER A 466 -36.43 -10.48 -15.90
N ASP A 467 -36.01 -11.73 -15.70
CA ASP A 467 -36.11 -12.84 -16.66
C ASP A 467 -37.54 -13.10 -17.18
N ALA A 468 -38.56 -12.80 -16.37
CA ALA A 468 -39.95 -13.05 -16.69
C ALA A 468 -40.47 -12.16 -17.85
N LEU A 469 -39.97 -10.93 -17.93
CA LEU A 469 -40.42 -9.97 -18.95
C LEU A 469 -39.69 -10.18 -20.27
N HIS A 470 -38.40 -10.54 -20.22
CA HIS A 470 -37.61 -10.89 -21.39
C HIS A 470 -38.20 -12.12 -22.12
N SER A 471 -38.67 -13.13 -21.37
CA SER A 471 -39.32 -14.32 -21.95
C SER A 471 -40.68 -14.03 -22.60
N LEU A 472 -41.43 -13.06 -22.07
CA LEU A 472 -42.74 -12.65 -22.60
C LEU A 472 -42.57 -11.95 -23.96
N ILE A 473 -41.65 -10.98 -24.04
CA ILE A 473 -41.39 -10.18 -25.24
C ILE A 473 -40.83 -11.03 -26.38
N SER A 474 -39.87 -11.93 -26.08
CA SER A 474 -39.33 -12.85 -27.09
C SER A 474 -40.41 -13.78 -27.67
N ARG A 475 -41.40 -14.17 -26.86
CA ARG A 475 -42.55 -14.96 -27.33
C ARG A 475 -43.46 -14.14 -28.26
N THR A 476 -43.85 -12.94 -27.85
CA THR A 476 -44.72 -12.06 -28.65
C THR A 476 -44.10 -11.68 -30.00
N ILE A 477 -42.79 -11.44 -30.05
CA ILE A 477 -42.06 -11.17 -31.30
C ILE A 477 -42.02 -12.40 -32.19
N SER A 478 -41.79 -13.59 -31.62
CA SER A 478 -41.81 -14.85 -32.37
C SER A 478 -43.17 -15.17 -32.96
N ASP A 479 -44.25 -14.86 -32.24
CA ASP A 479 -45.63 -15.13 -32.69
C ASP A 479 -46.06 -14.16 -33.80
N PHE A 480 -45.64 -12.90 -33.74
CA PHE A 480 -45.92 -11.92 -34.78
C PHE A 480 -45.22 -12.25 -36.11
N LYS A 481 -43.96 -12.71 -36.04
CA LYS A 481 -43.16 -13.13 -37.21
C LYS A 481 -43.74 -14.32 -38.00
N GLN A 482 -44.76 -14.98 -37.47
CA GLN A 482 -45.46 -16.07 -38.16
C GLN A 482 -46.70 -15.60 -38.94
N THR A 483 -46.98 -14.30 -38.93
CA THR A 483 -48.05 -13.69 -39.72
C THR A 483 -47.49 -13.16 -41.05
N ASP A 484 -48.23 -13.26 -42.16
CA ASP A 484 -47.84 -12.74 -43.50
C ASP A 484 -47.76 -11.18 -43.57
N GLU A 485 -47.69 -10.50 -42.42
CA GLU A 485 -47.83 -9.05 -42.25
C GLU A 485 -46.55 -8.38 -41.69
N ASP A 486 -45.40 -9.03 -41.88
CA ASP A 486 -44.07 -8.72 -41.33
C ASP A 486 -43.49 -7.32 -41.60
N GLN A 487 -44.24 -6.39 -42.22
CA GLN A 487 -43.76 -5.05 -42.59
C GLN A 487 -44.66 -3.90 -42.13
N ASP A 488 -45.78 -4.16 -41.44
CA ASP A 488 -46.70 -3.10 -41.00
C ASP A 488 -46.61 -2.86 -39.48
N LEU A 489 -45.86 -1.81 -39.11
CA LEU A 489 -45.65 -1.38 -37.72
C LEU A 489 -46.97 -1.11 -36.99
N ASN A 490 -48.00 -0.61 -37.67
CA ASN A 490 -49.29 -0.32 -37.04
C ASN A 490 -50.02 -1.61 -36.65
N LYS A 491 -49.91 -2.67 -37.45
CA LYS A 491 -50.49 -3.97 -37.14
C LYS A 491 -49.70 -4.73 -36.08
N PHE A 492 -48.36 -4.60 -36.06
CA PHE A 492 -47.54 -5.06 -34.94
C PHE A 492 -47.99 -4.43 -33.62
N LEU A 493 -48.20 -3.11 -33.63
CA LEU A 493 -48.66 -2.37 -32.45
C LEU A 493 -50.10 -2.76 -32.05
N GLU A 494 -50.99 -3.08 -32.98
CA GLU A 494 -52.32 -3.62 -32.68
C GLU A 494 -52.28 -5.05 -32.12
N TYR A 495 -51.45 -5.93 -32.69
CA TYR A 495 -51.25 -7.29 -32.20
C TYR A 495 -50.62 -7.30 -30.81
N PHE A 496 -49.63 -6.44 -30.58
CA PHE A 496 -49.00 -6.23 -29.28
C PHE A 496 -49.98 -5.66 -28.24
N LYS A 497 -50.86 -4.73 -28.66
CA LYS A 497 -51.97 -4.22 -27.83
C LYS A 497 -53.03 -5.28 -27.50
N ALA A 498 -53.27 -6.24 -28.39
CA ALA A 498 -54.24 -7.31 -28.17
C ALA A 498 -53.70 -8.45 -27.31
N SER A 499 -52.38 -8.67 -27.32
CA SER A 499 -51.69 -9.75 -26.60
C SER A 499 -51.13 -9.32 -25.23
N SER A 500 -51.03 -8.02 -24.95
CA SER A 500 -50.57 -7.47 -23.67
C SER A 500 -51.68 -6.66 -22.99
N GLN A 501 -51.82 -6.77 -21.66
CA GLN A 501 -52.82 -6.00 -20.88
C GLN A 501 -52.51 -4.49 -20.78
N PHE A 502 -51.55 -3.96 -21.55
CA PHE A 502 -51.03 -2.60 -21.39
C PHE A 502 -51.08 -1.81 -22.71
N LEU A 503 -51.84 -0.70 -22.70
CA LEU A 503 -52.08 0.16 -23.87
C LEU A 503 -51.04 1.30 -23.96
N PRO A 504 -50.19 1.37 -25.00
CA PRO A 504 -49.48 2.59 -25.35
C PRO A 504 -50.42 3.58 -26.07
N THR A 505 -50.41 4.84 -25.65
CA THR A 505 -51.10 5.94 -26.34
C THR A 505 -50.23 6.49 -27.45
N ILE A 506 -50.78 6.52 -28.68
CA ILE A 506 -50.12 7.05 -29.88
C ILE A 506 -50.64 8.47 -30.12
N HIS A 507 -49.75 9.45 -30.13
CA HIS A 507 -50.09 10.82 -30.49
C HIS A 507 -49.61 11.13 -31.91
N LYS A 508 -50.53 11.56 -32.76
CA LYS A 508 -50.25 12.05 -34.11
C LYS A 508 -50.16 13.57 -34.07
N ILE A 509 -49.08 14.13 -34.59
CA ILE A 509 -48.92 15.58 -34.72
C ILE A 509 -49.03 15.91 -36.21
N ASN A 510 -50.08 16.65 -36.61
CA ASN A 510 -50.33 17.10 -37.98
C ASN A 510 -50.74 18.61 -37.94
N GLU A 511 -50.47 19.47 -38.92
CA GLU A 511 -50.17 19.31 -40.36
C GLU A 511 -49.03 20.24 -40.83
N GLY A 512 -48.10 19.74 -41.66
CA GLY A 512 -47.14 20.60 -42.40
C GLY A 512 -45.77 19.99 -42.77
N THR A 513 -45.31 18.94 -42.09
CA THR A 513 -43.98 18.27 -42.28
C THR A 513 -44.09 16.80 -41.83
N PRO A 514 -43.06 15.91 -41.98
CA PRO A 514 -43.23 14.45 -41.89
C PRO A 514 -43.89 14.03 -40.58
N THR A 515 -44.85 13.12 -40.67
CA THR A 515 -45.64 12.64 -39.53
C THR A 515 -44.72 11.96 -38.51
N MET A 516 -44.46 12.62 -37.38
CA MET A 516 -43.77 11.99 -36.25
C MET A 516 -44.78 11.27 -35.35
N PHE A 517 -44.44 10.04 -34.99
CA PHE A 517 -45.15 9.24 -33.99
C PHE A 517 -44.19 9.01 -32.81
N TYR A 518 -44.65 9.26 -31.58
CA TYR A 518 -43.95 8.80 -30.39
C TYR A 518 -44.86 7.87 -29.58
N LEU A 519 -44.26 6.83 -29.00
CA LEU A 519 -44.93 5.87 -28.12
C LEU A 519 -44.69 6.30 -26.68
N ASN A 520 -45.76 6.71 -26.00
CA ASN A 520 -45.69 7.00 -24.57
C ASN A 520 -46.11 5.75 -23.78
N PHE A 521 -45.16 5.15 -23.06
CA PHE A 521 -45.43 4.09 -22.10
C PHE A 521 -45.61 4.74 -20.73
N LYS A 522 -46.69 4.43 -20.01
CA LYS A 522 -46.87 4.91 -18.63
C LYS A 522 -45.62 4.56 -17.81
N GLU A 523 -45.15 5.55 -17.04
CA GLU A 523 -43.95 5.73 -16.19
C GLU A 523 -43.09 4.53 -15.71
N ASN A 524 -43.47 3.27 -15.90
CA ASN A 524 -42.75 2.10 -15.39
C ASN A 524 -42.32 1.08 -16.48
N PHE A 525 -42.18 1.46 -17.75
CA PHE A 525 -42.00 0.44 -18.81
C PHE A 525 -41.10 0.81 -19.99
N LEU A 526 -40.15 1.73 -19.79
CA LEU A 526 -39.18 2.10 -20.85
C LEU A 526 -38.02 1.11 -21.04
N GLU A 527 -38.05 -0.05 -20.40
CA GLU A 527 -36.81 -0.81 -20.15
C GLU A 527 -36.55 -2.03 -21.02
N LEU A 528 -37.50 -2.54 -21.81
CA LEU A 528 -37.35 -3.89 -22.38
C LEU A 528 -37.86 -3.99 -23.82
N ILE A 529 -37.24 -3.26 -24.74
CA ILE A 529 -37.47 -3.46 -26.17
C ILE A 529 -36.13 -3.70 -26.84
N ASP A 530 -35.99 -4.81 -27.57
CA ASP A 530 -34.92 -4.95 -28.56
C ASP A 530 -35.19 -3.96 -29.70
N MET A 531 -34.72 -2.73 -29.49
CA MET A 531 -34.87 -1.61 -30.41
C MET A 531 -34.23 -1.92 -31.76
N THR A 532 -33.34 -2.91 -31.86
CA THR A 532 -32.66 -3.28 -33.10
C THR A 532 -33.63 -3.80 -34.15
N GLU A 533 -34.67 -4.52 -33.75
CA GLU A 533 -35.64 -5.13 -34.66
C GLU A 533 -36.75 -4.15 -35.07
N ILE A 534 -37.15 -3.27 -34.15
CA ILE A 534 -38.05 -2.13 -34.43
C ILE A 534 -37.36 -1.10 -35.32
N ILE A 535 -36.09 -0.78 -35.06
CA ILE A 535 -35.28 0.11 -35.90
C ILE A 535 -35.06 -0.53 -37.28
N ARG A 536 -34.83 -1.85 -37.36
CA ARG A 536 -34.79 -2.56 -38.65
C ARG A 536 -36.10 -2.41 -39.43
N LEU A 537 -37.24 -2.64 -38.79
CA LEU A 537 -38.57 -2.47 -39.40
C LEU A 537 -38.81 -1.04 -39.90
N ILE A 538 -38.44 -0.03 -39.11
CA ILE A 538 -38.55 1.40 -39.46
C ILE A 538 -37.60 1.77 -40.61
N THR A 539 -36.36 1.28 -40.59
CA THR A 539 -35.34 1.59 -41.61
C THR A 539 -35.53 0.82 -42.92
N SER A 540 -36.26 -0.30 -42.91
CA SER A 540 -36.66 -1.02 -44.13
C SER A 540 -37.86 -0.39 -44.87
N ASN A 541 -38.49 0.65 -44.30
CA ASN A 541 -39.61 1.35 -44.92
C ASN A 541 -39.13 2.67 -45.55
N PRO A 542 -39.13 2.82 -46.89
CA PRO A 542 -38.48 3.95 -47.57
C PRO A 542 -38.99 5.33 -47.15
N ASP A 543 -40.28 5.43 -46.85
CA ASP A 543 -40.96 6.68 -46.46
C ASP A 543 -40.68 7.11 -45.00
N MET A 544 -39.99 6.29 -44.21
CA MET A 544 -39.67 6.53 -42.80
C MET A 544 -38.16 6.59 -42.53
N SER A 545 -37.34 6.52 -43.58
CA SER A 545 -35.86 6.55 -43.50
C SER A 545 -35.28 7.86 -42.95
N ASP A 546 -36.06 8.94 -42.95
CA ASP A 546 -35.70 10.24 -42.36
C ASP A 546 -36.03 10.35 -40.85
N ILE A 547 -36.60 9.31 -40.24
CA ILE A 547 -36.88 9.28 -38.79
C ILE A 547 -35.66 8.72 -38.05
N ILE A 548 -34.60 9.52 -37.99
CA ILE A 548 -33.51 9.36 -37.02
C ILE A 548 -33.39 10.69 -36.29
N GLY A 549 -33.69 10.67 -34.99
CA GLY A 549 -34.06 11.82 -34.18
C GLY A 549 -33.16 13.06 -34.33
N PHE A 550 -33.80 14.14 -34.80
CA PHE A 550 -33.43 15.50 -34.47
C PHE A 550 -34.50 16.06 -33.54
N ILE A 551 -34.11 16.84 -32.52
CA ILE A 551 -35.02 17.74 -31.81
C ILE A 551 -34.85 19.12 -32.45
N PRO A 552 -35.77 19.60 -33.30
CA PRO A 552 -35.89 21.02 -33.59
C PRO A 552 -37.09 21.63 -32.84
N TYR A 553 -36.76 22.60 -31.99
CA TYR A 553 -37.48 23.84 -31.68
C TYR A 553 -39.02 23.86 -31.79
N ASP A 554 -39.69 23.95 -30.63
CA ASP A 554 -40.86 24.83 -30.50
C ASP A 554 -40.84 25.52 -29.12
N ALA A 555 -41.02 26.84 -29.11
CA ALA A 555 -40.50 27.75 -28.09
C ALA A 555 -41.45 28.00 -26.90
N GLU A 556 -42.67 27.45 -26.88
CA GLU A 556 -43.68 27.88 -25.90
C GLU A 556 -44.26 26.79 -24.99
N ARG A 557 -43.80 25.53 -25.07
CA ARG A 557 -44.41 24.43 -24.28
C ARG A 557 -43.47 23.46 -23.56
N ASN A 558 -42.25 23.86 -23.25
CA ASN A 558 -41.24 22.93 -22.72
C ASN A 558 -40.75 23.17 -21.28
N GLU A 559 -41.25 24.20 -20.56
CA GLU A 559 -40.93 24.32 -19.12
C GLU A 559 -41.56 23.20 -18.28
N GLU A 560 -42.64 22.56 -18.73
CA GLU A 560 -43.33 21.50 -17.97
C GLU A 560 -42.80 20.09 -18.28
N PHE A 561 -42.19 19.86 -19.46
CA PHE A 561 -41.63 18.55 -19.86
C PHE A 561 -40.17 18.37 -19.41
N PHE A 562 -39.37 19.43 -19.50
CA PHE A 562 -37.97 19.42 -19.04
C PHE A 562 -37.81 19.74 -17.54
N SER A 563 -38.86 20.19 -16.86
CA SER A 563 -38.88 20.23 -15.38
C SER A 563 -39.19 18.89 -14.73
N GLN A 564 -39.65 17.91 -15.52
CA GLN A 564 -39.93 16.55 -15.03
C GLN A 564 -38.73 15.61 -15.13
N PHE A 565 -37.73 15.93 -15.96
CA PHE A 565 -36.50 15.17 -16.07
C PHE A 565 -35.32 16.07 -15.69
N ASP A 566 -34.79 15.88 -14.48
CA ASP A 566 -33.47 16.40 -14.16
C ASP A 566 -32.46 15.78 -15.14
N ASN A 567 -31.59 16.61 -15.73
CA ASN A 567 -30.52 16.20 -16.66
C ASN A 567 -29.66 15.02 -16.13
N VAL A 568 -29.72 14.78 -14.81
CA VAL A 568 -29.14 13.69 -14.02
C VAL A 568 -29.76 12.33 -14.36
N GLU A 569 -31.08 12.24 -14.49
CA GLU A 569 -31.79 10.97 -14.73
C GLU A 569 -31.50 10.40 -16.12
N LEU A 570 -31.41 11.26 -17.14
CA LEU A 570 -31.11 10.84 -18.51
C LEU A 570 -29.68 10.30 -18.65
N LEU A 571 -28.71 10.97 -18.01
CA LEU A 571 -27.30 10.55 -17.97
C LEU A 571 -27.13 9.22 -17.21
N LEU A 572 -27.87 9.04 -16.11
CA LEU A 572 -27.81 7.84 -15.29
C LEU A 572 -28.52 6.65 -15.94
N LYS A 573 -29.60 6.86 -16.69
CA LYS A 573 -30.21 5.85 -17.57
C LYS A 573 -29.28 5.43 -18.71
N LEU A 574 -28.49 6.35 -19.27
CA LEU A 574 -27.41 6.03 -20.24
C LEU A 574 -26.28 5.20 -19.60
N ILE A 575 -25.83 5.56 -18.40
CA ILE A 575 -24.76 4.85 -17.66
C ILE A 575 -25.22 3.47 -17.16
N ALA A 576 -26.49 3.31 -16.79
CA ALA A 576 -27.07 2.02 -16.43
C ALA A 576 -27.35 1.11 -17.64
N GLY A 577 -27.18 1.62 -18.87
CA GLY A 577 -27.45 0.87 -20.10
C GLY A 577 -28.93 0.73 -20.44
N ILE A 578 -29.80 1.59 -19.88
CA ILE A 578 -31.25 1.68 -20.17
C ILE A 578 -31.49 2.38 -21.53
N ILE A 579 -30.61 3.31 -21.93
CA ILE A 579 -30.68 3.99 -23.22
C ILE A 579 -29.60 3.45 -24.15
N TYR A 580 -30.00 2.78 -25.23
CA TYR A 580 -29.11 2.28 -26.27
C TYR A 580 -28.98 3.32 -27.40
N ILE A 581 -27.78 3.85 -27.63
CA ILE A 581 -27.47 4.67 -28.80
C ILE A 581 -26.92 3.73 -29.86
N SER A 582 -27.66 3.54 -30.97
CA SER A 582 -27.17 2.70 -32.07
C SER A 582 -25.88 3.29 -32.67
N GLU A 583 -25.00 2.41 -33.14
CA GLU A 583 -23.63 2.73 -33.59
C GLU A 583 -23.52 3.72 -34.76
N SER A 584 -24.63 4.28 -35.25
CA SER A 584 -24.65 5.20 -36.38
C SER A 584 -25.40 6.50 -36.05
N ASN A 585 -24.64 7.51 -35.58
CA ASN A 585 -24.74 8.94 -35.96
C ASN A 585 -24.88 10.00 -34.86
N ILE A 586 -24.98 9.67 -33.57
CA ILE A 586 -24.98 10.73 -32.53
C ILE A 586 -23.53 11.07 -32.13
N LYS A 587 -23.04 12.24 -32.57
CA LYS A 587 -21.69 12.75 -32.21
C LYS A 587 -21.69 13.64 -30.96
N TYR A 588 -22.80 14.34 -30.71
CA TYR A 588 -22.93 15.29 -29.59
C TYR A 588 -24.37 15.33 -29.06
N VAL A 589 -24.52 15.53 -27.76
CA VAL A 589 -25.79 15.96 -27.13
C VAL A 589 -25.63 17.42 -26.71
N TYR A 590 -26.67 18.23 -26.86
CA TYR A 590 -26.67 19.67 -26.54
C TYR A 590 -27.75 20.00 -25.52
N TYR A 591 -27.49 20.98 -24.66
CA TYR A 591 -28.54 21.60 -23.84
C TYR A 591 -28.47 23.13 -23.95
N ILE A 592 -29.58 23.79 -23.64
CA ILE A 592 -29.66 25.25 -23.61
C ILE A 592 -29.65 25.67 -22.14
N SER A 593 -28.65 26.47 -21.74
CA SER A 593 -28.61 27.01 -20.38
C SER A 593 -29.73 28.04 -20.15
N SER A 594 -30.06 28.33 -18.89
CA SER A 594 -31.11 29.28 -18.48
C SER A 594 -30.99 30.70 -19.06
N ASN A 595 -29.86 31.03 -19.67
CA ASN A 595 -29.59 32.27 -20.41
C ASN A 595 -29.66 32.11 -21.95
N GLY A 596 -30.25 31.02 -22.46
CA GLY A 596 -30.50 30.80 -23.89
C GLY A 596 -29.27 30.38 -24.71
N ARG A 597 -28.14 30.02 -24.08
CA ARG A 597 -26.93 29.57 -24.79
C ARG A 597 -26.92 28.07 -25.01
N LEU A 598 -26.77 27.67 -26.28
CA LEU A 598 -26.55 26.29 -26.69
C LEU A 598 -25.15 25.85 -26.24
N ASN A 599 -25.07 24.92 -25.30
CA ASN A 599 -23.82 24.34 -24.81
C ASN A 599 -23.73 22.86 -25.22
N HIS A 600 -22.51 22.40 -25.52
CA HIS A 600 -22.24 20.98 -25.73
C HIS A 600 -22.33 20.24 -24.39
N PHE A 601 -23.13 19.18 -24.33
CA PHE A 601 -23.34 18.37 -23.12
C PHE A 601 -22.39 17.17 -23.05
N LEU A 602 -22.27 16.39 -24.15
CA LEU A 602 -21.44 15.16 -24.20
C LEU A 602 -20.88 14.94 -25.61
N ASP A 603 -19.62 14.48 -25.69
CA ASP A 603 -18.92 14.12 -26.94
C ASP A 603 -18.81 12.59 -27.06
N PHE A 604 -19.46 12.02 -28.08
CA PHE A 604 -19.53 10.57 -28.31
C PHE A 604 -18.52 10.08 -29.35
N ARG A 605 -17.57 10.92 -29.78
CA ARG A 605 -16.57 10.54 -30.81
C ARG A 605 -15.61 9.43 -30.37
N ASN A 606 -15.38 9.27 -29.06
CA ASN A 606 -14.66 8.12 -28.52
C ASN A 606 -15.62 6.96 -28.30
N LYS A 607 -15.66 6.08 -29.30
CA LYS A 607 -16.40 4.81 -29.30
C LYS A 607 -16.01 3.98 -28.06
N ALA A 608 -17.03 3.48 -27.35
CA ALA A 608 -17.00 2.57 -26.20
C ALA A 608 -17.04 3.19 -24.77
N THR A 609 -17.95 2.61 -23.97
CA THR A 609 -18.01 2.57 -22.49
C THR A 609 -18.43 3.81 -21.69
N TYR A 610 -19.71 4.19 -21.82
CA TYR A 610 -20.41 4.93 -20.73
C TYR A 610 -21.13 4.00 -19.73
N GLY A 611 -21.30 2.70 -20.05
CA GLY A 611 -21.91 1.71 -19.16
C GLY A 611 -20.94 1.04 -18.18
N LEU A 612 -21.41 0.59 -17.02
CA LEU A 612 -20.61 -0.16 -16.05
C LEU A 612 -19.99 -1.43 -16.67
N THR A 613 -18.67 -1.56 -16.61
CA THR A 613 -17.91 -2.68 -17.19
C THR A 613 -17.44 -3.60 -16.05
N PRO A 614 -18.00 -4.81 -15.90
CA PRO A 614 -17.59 -5.73 -14.85
C PRO A 614 -16.10 -6.08 -14.93
N ILE A 615 -15.43 -6.16 -13.78
CA ILE A 615 -14.08 -6.68 -13.67
C ILE A 615 -14.16 -8.19 -13.84
N THR A 616 -13.45 -8.71 -14.83
CA THR A 616 -13.40 -10.15 -15.11
C THR A 616 -12.26 -10.86 -14.40
N HIS A 617 -11.33 -10.09 -13.80
CA HIS A 617 -10.07 -10.60 -13.24
C HIS A 617 -9.23 -11.32 -14.29
N THR A 618 -9.28 -10.82 -15.53
CA THR A 618 -8.48 -11.31 -16.64
C THR A 618 -7.64 -10.18 -17.21
N ILE A 619 -6.63 -10.52 -18.00
CA ILE A 619 -5.84 -9.54 -18.74
C ILE A 619 -6.67 -8.65 -19.67
N GLN A 620 -7.93 -9.01 -19.97
CA GLN A 620 -8.79 -8.20 -20.81
C GLN A 620 -9.29 -6.92 -20.12
N ASP A 621 -9.25 -6.85 -18.79
CA ASP A 621 -9.67 -5.64 -18.08
C ASP A 621 -8.67 -4.49 -18.34
N ASP A 622 -9.19 -3.31 -18.74
CA ASP A 622 -8.39 -2.12 -19.10
C ASP A 622 -7.36 -1.72 -18.04
N LYS A 623 -7.68 -1.93 -16.75
CA LYS A 623 -6.79 -1.67 -15.62
C LYS A 623 -5.48 -2.47 -15.69
N TYR A 624 -5.54 -3.74 -16.11
CA TYR A 624 -4.35 -4.59 -16.23
C TYR A 624 -3.59 -4.29 -17.51
N LYS A 625 -4.28 -3.99 -18.62
CA LYS A 625 -3.66 -3.49 -19.86
C LYS A 625 -2.84 -2.22 -19.62
N TYR A 626 -3.41 -1.23 -18.94
CA TYR A 626 -2.69 -0.01 -18.56
C TYR A 626 -1.47 -0.29 -17.68
N LYS A 627 -1.58 -1.21 -16.72
CA LYS A 627 -0.44 -1.62 -15.88
C LYS A 627 0.66 -2.29 -16.70
N MET A 628 0.33 -3.17 -17.65
CA MET A 628 1.31 -3.79 -18.54
C MET A 628 2.04 -2.76 -19.38
N GLU A 629 1.30 -1.84 -20.02
CA GLU A 629 1.87 -0.75 -20.82
C GLU A 629 2.84 0.10 -19.99
N LYS A 630 2.45 0.46 -18.76
CA LYS A 630 3.29 1.23 -17.84
C LYS A 630 4.59 0.52 -17.45
N HIS A 631 4.58 -0.81 -17.40
CA HIS A 631 5.76 -1.63 -17.07
C HIS A 631 6.44 -2.21 -18.30
N GLU A 632 6.04 -1.77 -19.50
CA GLU A 632 6.59 -2.21 -20.80
C GLU A 632 6.54 -3.75 -20.98
N ILE A 633 5.53 -4.40 -20.40
CA ILE A 633 5.33 -5.84 -20.51
C ILE A 633 4.59 -6.14 -21.80
N LYS A 634 5.18 -6.99 -22.63
CA LYS A 634 4.66 -7.38 -23.93
C LYS A 634 4.07 -8.79 -23.85
N PRO A 635 2.88 -9.06 -24.41
CA PRO A 635 2.29 -10.40 -24.43
C PRO A 635 3.18 -11.47 -25.09
N GLU A 636 4.06 -11.07 -26.01
CA GLU A 636 5.00 -11.97 -26.66
C GLU A 636 6.14 -12.43 -25.72
N ASP A 637 6.38 -11.72 -24.62
CA ASP A 637 7.31 -12.09 -23.55
C ASP A 637 6.63 -13.06 -22.57
N VAL A 638 6.49 -14.33 -22.97
CA VAL A 638 5.73 -15.37 -22.24
C VAL A 638 6.13 -15.45 -20.76
N TYR A 639 7.43 -15.36 -20.48
CA TYR A 639 7.95 -15.39 -19.11
C TYR A 639 7.48 -14.18 -18.28
N LYS A 640 7.66 -12.95 -18.78
CA LYS A 640 7.23 -11.75 -18.05
C LYS A 640 5.72 -11.66 -17.96
N PHE A 641 5.02 -12.14 -18.99
CA PHE A 641 3.57 -12.16 -19.04
C PHE A 641 2.98 -13.08 -17.96
N GLU A 642 3.44 -14.33 -17.87
CA GLU A 642 2.95 -15.26 -16.85
C GLU A 642 3.31 -14.80 -15.43
N PHE A 643 4.51 -14.26 -15.23
CA PHE A 643 4.88 -13.68 -13.94
C PHE A 643 3.96 -12.50 -13.55
N PHE A 644 3.57 -11.66 -14.53
CA PHE A 644 2.63 -10.57 -14.31
C PHE A 644 1.22 -11.07 -13.94
N GLU A 645 0.75 -12.15 -14.57
CA GLU A 645 -0.53 -12.78 -14.24
C GLU A 645 -0.55 -13.26 -12.79
N MET A 646 0.50 -13.96 -12.36
CA MET A 646 0.69 -14.41 -10.97
C MET A 646 0.73 -13.23 -10.01
N GLU A 647 1.56 -12.22 -10.26
CA GLU A 647 1.68 -11.07 -9.37
C GLU A 647 0.36 -10.31 -9.22
N ASN A 648 -0.50 -10.30 -10.25
CA ASN A 648 -1.79 -9.61 -10.22
C ASN A 648 -2.98 -10.52 -9.87
N MET A 649 -2.76 -11.84 -9.71
CA MET A 649 -3.80 -12.84 -9.41
C MET A 649 -4.94 -12.79 -10.43
N ILE A 650 -4.60 -12.80 -11.71
CA ILE A 650 -5.55 -12.77 -12.82
C ILE A 650 -5.55 -14.10 -13.57
N ASP A 651 -6.57 -14.30 -14.40
CA ASP A 651 -6.71 -15.46 -15.26
C ASP A 651 -6.64 -16.76 -14.44
N ASN A 652 -5.69 -17.65 -14.74
CA ASN A 652 -5.56 -18.91 -14.00
C ASN A 652 -5.17 -18.69 -12.53
N TYR A 653 -4.38 -17.65 -12.24
CA TYR A 653 -3.89 -17.35 -10.89
C TYR A 653 -4.99 -16.83 -9.96
N TYR A 654 -6.09 -16.32 -10.49
CA TYR A 654 -7.26 -15.94 -9.69
C TYR A 654 -7.84 -17.14 -8.93
N THR A 655 -7.89 -18.31 -9.57
CA THR A 655 -8.34 -19.56 -8.96
C THR A 655 -7.23 -20.24 -8.18
N LYS A 656 -6.04 -20.40 -8.76
CA LYS A 656 -4.92 -21.11 -8.12
C LYS A 656 -4.57 -20.54 -6.74
N MET A 657 -4.64 -19.22 -6.60
CA MET A 657 -4.27 -18.54 -5.37
C MET A 657 -5.48 -18.23 -4.46
N ASN A 658 -6.66 -18.78 -4.73
CA ASN A 658 -7.88 -18.49 -3.96
C ASN A 658 -8.17 -16.99 -3.81
N ALA A 659 -8.06 -16.22 -4.90
CA ALA A 659 -8.22 -14.76 -4.87
C ALA A 659 -9.68 -14.27 -4.94
N ARG A 660 -10.64 -15.19 -5.07
CA ARG A 660 -12.06 -14.91 -5.25
C ARG A 660 -12.67 -14.21 -4.02
N ASP A 661 -13.28 -13.04 -4.24
CA ASP A 661 -13.99 -12.30 -3.18
C ASP A 661 -15.47 -12.71 -3.14
N ASP A 662 -15.77 -13.81 -2.46
CA ASP A 662 -17.15 -14.30 -2.28
C ASP A 662 -17.95 -13.52 -1.23
N VAL A 663 -17.32 -12.56 -0.54
CA VAL A 663 -17.99 -11.78 0.50
C VAL A 663 -18.87 -10.71 -0.13
N GLU A 664 -18.39 -10.06 -1.20
CA GLU A 664 -19.05 -8.91 -1.84
C GLU A 664 -19.44 -7.82 -0.82
N LEU A 665 -18.54 -7.51 0.14
CA LEU A 665 -18.81 -6.52 1.19
C LEU A 665 -19.18 -5.15 0.58
N GLY A 666 -20.32 -4.59 0.98
CA GLY A 666 -20.85 -3.35 0.41
C GLY A 666 -21.76 -3.58 -0.80
N GLU A 667 -22.18 -4.83 -1.03
CA GLU A 667 -23.20 -5.14 -2.03
C GLU A 667 -24.47 -4.33 -1.76
N ILE A 668 -24.82 -3.48 -2.73
CA ILE A 668 -25.85 -2.46 -2.52
C ILE A 668 -27.23 -3.10 -2.28
N SER A 669 -27.59 -4.14 -3.04
CA SER A 669 -28.88 -4.82 -2.96
C SER A 669 -29.11 -5.57 -1.65
N ASN A 670 -28.04 -5.98 -0.97
CA ASN A 670 -28.16 -6.70 0.29
C ASN A 670 -26.99 -6.44 1.24
N ILE A 671 -26.81 -5.15 1.59
CA ILE A 671 -25.64 -4.72 2.37
C ILE A 671 -25.52 -5.42 3.71
N GLU A 672 -26.63 -5.65 4.42
CA GLU A 672 -26.62 -6.33 5.72
C GLU A 672 -26.25 -7.81 5.58
N GLU A 673 -26.72 -8.51 4.54
CA GLU A 673 -26.27 -9.87 4.26
C GLU A 673 -24.78 -9.89 3.89
N SER A 674 -24.29 -8.89 3.15
CA SER A 674 -22.86 -8.78 2.82
C SER A 674 -21.98 -8.60 4.07
N LYS A 675 -22.46 -7.87 5.09
CA LYS A 675 -21.79 -7.73 6.39
C LYS A 675 -21.81 -9.04 7.18
N GLU A 676 -22.92 -9.78 7.16
CA GLU A 676 -22.99 -11.11 7.76
C GLU A 676 -21.99 -12.07 7.11
N ARG A 677 -21.97 -12.13 5.77
CA ARG A 677 -20.99 -12.93 5.02
C ARG A 677 -19.55 -12.53 5.34
N TYR A 678 -19.30 -11.24 5.52
CA TYR A 678 -17.98 -10.72 5.90
C TYR A 678 -17.51 -11.29 7.23
N TYR A 679 -18.36 -11.28 8.26
CA TYR A 679 -18.00 -11.82 9.57
C TYR A 679 -17.85 -13.34 9.56
N ARG A 680 -18.79 -14.04 8.91
CA ARG A 680 -18.75 -15.49 8.81
C ARG A 680 -17.51 -15.99 8.08
N THR A 681 -17.11 -15.30 7.03
CA THR A 681 -15.98 -15.73 6.17
C THR A 681 -14.63 -15.34 6.76
N ASN A 682 -14.48 -14.14 7.31
CA ASN A 682 -13.17 -13.62 7.73
C ASN A 682 -12.82 -13.89 9.20
N PHE A 683 -13.80 -14.17 10.05
CA PHE A 683 -13.59 -14.41 11.48
C PHE A 683 -14.06 -15.78 11.96
N ASP A 684 -14.57 -16.62 11.04
CA ASP A 684 -15.12 -17.96 11.33
C ASP A 684 -16.08 -17.96 12.52
N MET A 685 -16.99 -16.99 12.54
CA MET A 685 -17.91 -16.77 13.65
C MET A 685 -19.33 -16.46 13.19
N GLU A 686 -20.30 -16.77 14.05
CA GLU A 686 -21.68 -16.37 13.85
C GLU A 686 -21.84 -14.84 13.93
N TYR A 687 -22.66 -14.29 13.04
CA TYR A 687 -22.98 -12.87 13.01
C TYR A 687 -23.98 -12.53 14.13
N ASN A 688 -23.45 -12.16 15.30
CA ASN A 688 -24.22 -11.69 16.43
C ASN A 688 -23.48 -10.56 17.16
N GLU A 689 -24.21 -9.77 17.94
CA GLU A 689 -23.67 -8.58 18.63
C GLU A 689 -22.49 -8.93 19.55
N THR A 690 -22.60 -9.99 20.35
CA THR A 690 -21.54 -10.42 21.29
C THR A 690 -20.22 -10.68 20.57
N ASN A 691 -20.27 -11.40 19.45
CA ASN A 691 -19.11 -11.74 18.64
C ASN A 691 -18.49 -10.51 17.99
N ARG A 692 -19.32 -9.63 17.38
CA ARG A 692 -18.85 -8.38 16.77
C ARG A 692 -18.21 -7.45 17.79
N MET A 693 -18.82 -7.31 18.97
CA MET A 693 -18.27 -6.53 20.08
C MET A 693 -16.93 -7.07 20.57
N LYS A 694 -16.70 -8.40 20.54
CA LYS A 694 -15.41 -8.99 20.88
C LYS A 694 -14.31 -8.57 19.89
N ILE A 695 -14.59 -8.65 18.59
CA ILE A 695 -13.65 -8.20 17.54
C ILE A 695 -13.39 -6.69 17.63
N ALA A 696 -14.46 -5.91 17.85
CA ALA A 696 -14.36 -4.47 18.07
C ALA A 696 -13.50 -4.13 19.30
N ASN A 697 -13.60 -4.91 20.37
CA ASN A 697 -12.78 -4.72 21.57
C ASN A 697 -11.30 -4.98 21.27
N ASP A 698 -10.97 -6.07 20.58
CA ASP A 698 -9.58 -6.37 20.19
C ASP A 698 -9.00 -5.28 19.28
N TYR A 699 -9.82 -4.69 18.40
CA TYR A 699 -9.39 -3.63 17.50
C TYR A 699 -9.19 -2.30 18.25
N LEU A 700 -10.08 -1.95 19.17
CA LEU A 700 -9.94 -0.78 20.05
C LEU A 700 -8.68 -0.85 20.92
N LEU A 701 -8.31 -2.04 21.40
CA LEU A 701 -7.03 -2.25 22.09
C LEU A 701 -5.85 -1.88 21.20
N GLY A 702 -5.93 -2.24 19.92
CA GLY A 702 -4.91 -1.85 18.95
C GLY A 702 -4.86 -0.38 18.63
N ILE A 703 -6.02 0.29 18.50
CA ILE A 703 -6.05 1.75 18.29
C ILE A 703 -5.36 2.45 19.46
N ASN A 704 -5.65 2.02 20.70
CA ASN A 704 -4.99 2.55 21.89
C ASN A 704 -3.48 2.25 21.90
N TRP A 705 -3.08 1.06 21.48
CA TRP A 705 -1.67 0.69 21.34
C TRP A 705 -0.93 1.62 20.36
N VAL A 706 -1.49 1.84 19.16
CA VAL A 706 -0.89 2.72 18.16
C VAL A 706 -0.87 4.17 18.66
N PHE A 707 -1.93 4.61 19.34
CA PHE A 707 -1.97 5.92 19.98
C PHE A 707 -0.84 6.10 21.01
N GLU A 708 -0.66 5.15 21.92
CA GLU A 708 0.44 5.21 22.91
C GLU A 708 1.83 5.16 22.24
N TYR A 709 1.97 4.38 21.17
CA TYR A 709 3.22 4.27 20.40
C TYR A 709 3.59 5.61 19.74
N TYR A 710 2.69 6.22 18.95
CA TYR A 710 2.95 7.47 18.24
C TYR A 710 2.86 8.73 19.12
N PHE A 711 1.82 8.85 19.96
CA PHE A 711 1.54 10.07 20.71
C PHE A 711 2.24 10.15 22.05
N ASN A 712 2.56 9.03 22.71
CA ASN A 712 3.18 9.07 24.04
C ASN A 712 4.62 8.55 24.06
N GLY A 713 5.15 8.01 22.95
CA GLY A 713 6.50 7.41 22.93
C GLY A 713 6.61 6.19 23.86
N ASN A 714 5.45 5.58 24.18
CA ASN A 714 5.39 4.55 25.20
C ASN A 714 5.62 3.18 24.57
N SER A 715 6.88 2.74 24.61
CA SER A 715 7.33 1.41 24.18
C SER A 715 7.00 0.29 25.17
N ASN A 716 6.11 0.49 26.15
CA ASN A 716 5.84 -0.54 27.17
C ASN A 716 5.00 -1.74 26.65
N PHE A 717 4.47 -1.69 25.42
CA PHE A 717 3.62 -2.74 24.82
C PHE A 717 4.29 -3.48 23.66
N LEU A 718 5.60 -3.70 23.71
CA LEU A 718 6.32 -4.34 22.61
C LEU A 718 5.84 -5.75 22.26
N TYR A 719 5.00 -6.39 23.09
CA TYR A 719 4.51 -7.76 22.87
C TYR A 719 3.05 -7.84 22.40
N TRP A 720 2.33 -6.74 22.32
CA TRP A 720 0.95 -6.75 21.81
C TRP A 720 0.96 -6.88 20.28
N TYR A 721 -0.07 -7.53 19.74
CA TYR A 721 -0.40 -7.59 18.31
C TYR A 721 -1.90 -7.83 18.14
N TYR A 722 -2.43 -7.42 16.99
CA TYR A 722 -3.81 -7.71 16.62
C TYR A 722 -3.93 -9.14 16.06
N PRO A 723 -4.79 -10.01 16.64
CA PRO A 723 -4.82 -11.43 16.29
C PRO A 723 -5.64 -11.74 15.03
N HIS A 724 -6.39 -10.78 14.50
CA HIS A 724 -7.26 -10.98 13.33
C HIS A 724 -6.66 -10.39 12.05
N GLU A 725 -7.10 -10.90 10.90
CA GLU A 725 -6.57 -10.47 9.59
C GLU A 725 -7.31 -9.28 8.99
N LYS A 726 -8.57 -9.09 9.39
CA LYS A 726 -9.44 -8.03 8.92
C LYS A 726 -9.92 -7.19 10.10
N SER A 727 -10.35 -5.96 9.84
CA SER A 727 -10.89 -5.05 10.86
C SER A 727 -12.36 -5.38 11.17
N PRO A 728 -12.90 -4.97 12.31
CA PRO A 728 -14.35 -4.80 12.45
C PRO A 728 -14.85 -3.66 11.54
N LEU A 729 -16.17 -3.49 11.48
CA LEU A 729 -16.80 -2.30 10.91
C LEU A 729 -16.89 -1.18 11.98
N ILE A 730 -17.04 0.07 11.56
CA ILE A 730 -17.12 1.23 12.46
C ILE A 730 -18.38 1.15 13.32
N GLU A 731 -19.50 0.69 12.75
CA GLU A 731 -20.74 0.50 13.49
C GLU A 731 -20.57 -0.46 14.67
N ASP A 732 -19.69 -1.47 14.56
CA ASP A 732 -19.42 -2.43 15.63
C ASP A 732 -18.56 -1.84 16.74
N ILE A 733 -17.63 -0.97 16.38
CA ILE A 733 -16.87 -0.16 17.34
C ILE A 733 -17.82 0.76 18.10
N ASN A 734 -18.74 1.42 17.39
CA ASN A 734 -19.74 2.28 18.02
C ASN A 734 -20.69 1.48 18.92
N LEU A 735 -21.17 0.32 18.46
CA LEU A 735 -22.03 -0.59 19.23
C LEU A 735 -21.39 -0.96 20.56
N LEU A 736 -20.11 -1.35 20.54
CA LEU A 736 -19.36 -1.65 21.75
C LEU A 736 -19.26 -0.44 22.69
N LEU A 737 -18.93 0.74 22.17
CA LEU A 737 -18.78 1.96 22.96
C LEU A 737 -20.12 2.40 23.59
N VAL A 738 -21.22 2.27 22.85
CA VAL A 738 -22.58 2.53 23.34
C VAL A 738 -22.96 1.55 24.43
N HIS A 739 -22.78 0.24 24.19
CA HIS A 739 -23.10 -0.81 25.16
C HIS A 739 -22.36 -0.60 26.48
N LYS A 740 -21.05 -0.32 26.43
CA LYS A 740 -20.23 -0.04 27.62
C LYS A 740 -20.69 1.22 28.37
N ARG A 741 -21.16 2.24 27.67
CA ARG A 741 -21.69 3.48 28.29
C ARG A 741 -23.03 3.26 29.00
N GLU A 742 -23.89 2.39 28.46
CA GLU A 742 -25.25 2.17 28.97
C GLU A 742 -25.33 1.11 30.08
N HIS A 743 -24.53 0.04 29.98
CA HIS A 743 -24.64 -1.14 30.84
C HIS A 743 -23.52 -1.24 31.89
N GLU A 744 -22.40 -0.55 31.68
CA GLU A 744 -21.30 -0.51 32.63
C GLU A 744 -21.28 0.89 33.29
N ASN A 745 -21.28 0.92 34.63
CA ASN A 745 -21.44 2.10 35.51
C ASN A 745 -20.73 3.38 34.98
N PRO A 746 -21.18 4.63 35.24
CA PRO A 746 -20.37 5.83 34.92
C PRO A 746 -18.95 5.83 35.55
N LYS A 747 -18.72 5.11 36.66
CA LYS A 747 -17.36 4.80 37.16
C LYS A 747 -16.56 3.84 36.26
N PHE A 748 -17.24 3.05 35.45
CA PHE A 748 -16.64 2.21 34.42
C PHE A 748 -16.04 3.03 33.28
N LEU A 749 -16.58 4.18 32.88
CA LEU A 749 -15.89 5.03 31.89
C LEU A 749 -14.51 5.47 32.43
N SER A 750 -14.42 5.82 33.72
CA SER A 750 -13.14 6.05 34.39
C SER A 750 -12.32 4.77 34.61
N LEU A 751 -12.94 3.61 34.82
CA LEU A 751 -12.24 2.32 34.92
C LEU A 751 -11.87 1.72 33.56
N PHE A 752 -12.49 2.14 32.46
CA PHE A 752 -12.21 1.79 31.07
C PHE A 752 -11.10 2.69 30.57
N GLU A 753 -11.10 3.96 30.98
CA GLU A 753 -9.92 4.81 30.98
C GLU A 753 -8.81 4.17 31.80
N ASP A 754 -9.06 3.64 33.01
CA ASP A 754 -8.07 2.91 33.81
C ASP A 754 -7.81 1.50 33.28
N TYR A 755 -8.63 0.88 32.44
CA TYR A 755 -8.44 -0.47 31.91
C TYR A 755 -7.67 -0.40 30.60
N LEU A 756 -8.00 0.54 29.71
CA LEU A 756 -7.14 0.94 28.59
C LEU A 756 -5.82 1.54 29.10
N THR A 757 -5.84 2.27 30.23
CA THR A 757 -4.61 2.78 30.87
C THR A 757 -3.88 1.70 31.69
N ALA A 758 -4.53 0.74 32.34
CA ALA A 758 -3.88 -0.33 33.13
C ALA A 758 -3.42 -1.48 32.24
N LEU A 759 -4.11 -1.75 31.12
CA LEU A 759 -3.55 -2.51 30.01
C LEU A 759 -2.39 -1.74 29.36
N SER A 760 -2.37 -0.40 29.51
CA SER A 760 -1.19 0.43 29.24
C SER A 760 -0.17 0.50 30.41
N VAL A 761 -0.27 -0.36 31.42
CA VAL A 761 0.65 -0.43 32.56
C VAL A 761 1.21 -1.85 32.68
N PHE A 762 2.44 -1.96 32.20
CA PHE A 762 3.50 -2.84 32.72
C PHE A 762 3.46 -4.33 32.35
N ILE A 763 4.18 -4.68 31.27
CA ILE A 763 4.92 -5.95 31.20
C ILE A 763 6.40 -5.59 31.45
N PRO A 764 7.10 -6.25 32.38
CA PRO A 764 8.48 -5.94 32.69
C PRO A 764 9.37 -5.98 31.43
N ARG A 765 10.25 -4.99 31.31
CA ARG A 765 11.37 -4.99 30.35
C ARG A 765 12.38 -6.08 30.73
N GLU A 766 12.11 -7.35 30.39
CA GLU A 766 13.12 -8.42 30.31
C GLU A 766 12.82 -9.41 29.17
N PRO A 767 13.87 -9.88 28.47
CA PRO A 767 14.61 -9.12 27.48
C PRO A 767 13.93 -9.24 26.11
N PHE A 768 13.92 -8.09 25.43
CA PHE A 768 13.57 -7.91 24.03
C PHE A 768 14.12 -9.03 23.14
N PHE A 769 13.42 -9.37 22.06
CA PHE A 769 13.97 -10.27 21.04
C PHE A 769 15.37 -9.76 20.65
N THR A 770 16.38 -10.62 20.75
CA THR A 770 17.67 -10.31 20.14
C THR A 770 17.47 -10.19 18.63
N PRO A 771 18.38 -9.51 17.90
CA PRO A 771 18.31 -9.47 16.45
C PRO A 771 18.26 -10.87 15.80
N LEU A 772 18.94 -11.86 16.38
CA LEU A 772 18.89 -13.25 15.90
C LEU A 772 17.53 -13.89 16.15
N GLU A 773 16.99 -13.76 17.36
CA GLU A 773 15.66 -14.28 17.71
C GLU A 773 14.58 -13.67 16.83
N GLN A 774 14.65 -12.35 16.58
CA GLN A 774 13.70 -11.66 15.72
C GLN A 774 13.78 -12.17 14.30
N LEU A 775 14.98 -12.29 13.73
CA LEU A 775 15.19 -12.78 12.38
C LEU A 775 14.64 -14.20 12.21
N PHE A 776 14.88 -15.08 13.19
CA PHE A 776 14.35 -16.45 13.20
C PHE A 776 12.83 -16.50 13.32
N TYR A 777 12.22 -15.56 14.04
CA TYR A 777 10.78 -15.50 14.18
C TYR A 777 10.07 -15.05 12.89
N VAL A 778 10.67 -14.14 12.13
CA VAL A 778 10.02 -13.50 10.97
C VAL A 778 10.36 -14.14 9.62
N CYS A 779 11.42 -14.94 9.49
CA CYS A 779 11.81 -15.55 8.20
C CYS A 779 11.39 -17.02 8.09
N PRO A 780 11.05 -17.50 6.88
CA PRO A 780 10.96 -18.94 6.61
C PRO A 780 12.36 -19.54 6.56
N PHE A 781 12.64 -20.55 7.39
CA PHE A 781 13.85 -21.37 7.34
C PHE A 781 13.51 -22.78 6.87
N ASP A 782 14.43 -23.46 6.20
CA ASP A 782 14.28 -24.87 5.80
C ASP A 782 15.51 -25.63 6.27
N ALA A 783 15.33 -26.58 7.20
CA ALA A 783 16.43 -27.37 7.73
C ALA A 783 17.03 -28.34 6.70
N ASN A 784 16.23 -28.78 5.72
CA ASN A 784 16.65 -29.72 4.67
C ASN A 784 17.33 -29.00 3.49
N ASN A 785 17.19 -27.68 3.41
CA ASN A 785 17.85 -26.85 2.42
C ASN A 785 18.77 -25.82 3.12
N PRO A 786 20.03 -26.17 3.40
CA PRO A 786 21.01 -25.23 3.97
C PRO A 786 21.30 -24.03 3.06
N SER A 787 20.99 -24.15 1.77
CA SER A 787 21.03 -23.07 0.77
C SER A 787 19.71 -22.29 0.69
N SER A 788 18.78 -22.53 1.61
CA SER A 788 17.58 -21.70 1.73
C SER A 788 18.01 -20.25 2.00
N GLN A 789 17.32 -19.33 1.33
CA GLN A 789 17.64 -17.89 1.39
C GLN A 789 17.82 -17.37 2.82
N ALA A 790 17.18 -17.98 3.82
CA ALA A 790 17.24 -17.53 5.20
C ALA A 790 18.56 -17.85 5.92
N PHE A 791 19.21 -19.00 5.68
CA PHE A 791 20.54 -19.25 6.24
C PHE A 791 21.61 -18.37 5.57
N GLU A 792 21.45 -18.04 4.28
CA GLU A 792 22.30 -17.07 3.60
C GLU A 792 22.25 -15.66 4.22
N LEU A 793 21.17 -15.31 4.93
CA LEU A 793 21.04 -14.01 5.61
C LEU A 793 21.98 -13.89 6.82
N ILE A 794 22.39 -15.01 7.41
CA ILE A 794 23.21 -15.07 8.63
C ILE A 794 24.59 -15.72 8.43
N GLN A 795 24.82 -16.26 7.23
CA GLN A 795 26.07 -16.92 6.89
C GLN A 795 27.24 -15.96 7.01
N GLY A 796 28.34 -16.45 7.59
CA GLY A 796 29.58 -15.69 7.73
C GLY A 796 29.65 -14.77 8.96
N PHE A 797 28.51 -14.40 9.54
CA PHE A 797 28.46 -13.66 10.80
C PHE A 797 28.29 -14.58 12.01
N ILE A 798 27.57 -15.68 11.83
CA ILE A 798 27.24 -16.64 12.88
C ILE A 798 28.20 -17.83 12.84
N SER A 799 28.64 -18.31 14.03
CA SER A 799 29.52 -19.48 14.12
C SER A 799 28.83 -20.74 13.59
N PRO A 800 29.57 -21.68 12.96
CA PRO A 800 28.99 -22.95 12.49
C PRO A 800 28.26 -23.72 13.60
N LYS A 801 28.73 -23.62 14.85
CA LYS A 801 28.09 -24.21 16.02
C LYS A 801 26.66 -23.69 16.23
N ILE A 802 26.45 -22.38 16.10
CA ILE A 802 25.12 -21.78 16.25
C ILE A 802 24.22 -22.19 15.09
N ILE A 803 24.75 -22.24 13.86
CA ILE A 803 23.98 -22.74 12.70
C ILE A 803 23.46 -24.16 12.95
N GLU A 804 24.29 -25.05 13.50
CA GLU A 804 23.85 -26.41 13.85
C GLU A 804 22.77 -26.41 14.95
N LEU A 805 22.89 -25.58 15.99
CA LEU A 805 21.84 -25.46 17.02
C LEU A 805 20.51 -24.94 16.43
N LEU A 806 20.58 -24.02 15.47
CA LEU A 806 19.40 -23.50 14.78
C LEU A 806 18.73 -24.57 13.91
N LYS A 807 19.50 -25.41 13.21
CA LYS A 807 18.96 -26.58 12.49
C LYS A 807 18.27 -27.56 13.43
N VAL A 808 18.87 -27.82 14.60
CA VAL A 808 18.24 -28.64 15.64
C VAL A 808 16.92 -28.01 16.06
N PHE A 809 16.89 -26.70 16.35
CA PHE A 809 15.65 -26.01 16.72
C PHE A 809 14.53 -26.15 15.67
N ILE A 810 14.83 -25.95 14.39
CA ILE A 810 13.84 -26.06 13.30
C ILE A 810 13.24 -27.47 13.22
N THR A 811 14.03 -28.51 13.51
CA THR A 811 13.58 -29.91 13.44
C THR A 811 13.06 -30.46 14.77
N THR A 812 13.09 -29.66 15.84
CA THR A 812 12.72 -30.11 17.19
C THR A 812 11.21 -30.11 17.36
N LYS A 813 10.70 -31.17 18.00
CA LYS A 813 9.35 -31.21 18.53
C LYS A 813 9.35 -30.82 20.00
N PHE A 814 8.70 -29.71 20.32
CA PHE A 814 8.38 -29.31 21.68
C PHE A 814 7.03 -29.92 22.11
N GLU A 815 6.70 -29.87 23.41
CA GLU A 815 5.56 -30.59 23.99
C GLU A 815 4.26 -30.48 23.18
N ASN A 816 3.96 -29.29 22.64
CA ASN A 816 2.72 -29.03 21.90
C ASN A 816 2.93 -28.64 20.43
N ILE A 817 4.17 -28.53 19.94
CA ILE A 817 4.47 -27.90 18.64
C ILE A 817 5.63 -28.60 17.96
N ASP A 818 5.42 -29.01 16.71
CA ASP A 818 6.49 -29.44 15.81
C ASP A 818 7.03 -28.22 15.05
N MET A 819 8.31 -27.92 15.20
CA MET A 819 8.90 -26.76 14.53
C MET A 819 9.00 -26.93 13.01
N ASN A 820 8.95 -28.16 12.48
CA ASN A 820 8.90 -28.39 11.03
C ASN A 820 7.60 -27.88 10.42
N ASP A 821 6.51 -27.92 11.18
CA ASP A 821 5.24 -27.35 10.76
C ASP A 821 5.40 -25.81 10.68
N VAL A 822 6.07 -25.19 11.67
CA VAL A 822 6.33 -23.72 11.72
C VAL A 822 7.19 -23.25 10.55
N TYR A 823 8.21 -24.03 10.23
CA TYR A 823 9.24 -23.76 9.23
C TYR A 823 9.07 -24.67 8.00
N PHE A 824 7.88 -24.61 7.40
CA PHE A 824 7.55 -25.36 6.19
C PHE A 824 8.29 -24.84 4.95
N SER A 825 8.46 -25.71 3.94
CA SER A 825 9.18 -25.38 2.71
C SER A 825 8.33 -24.52 1.77
N VAL A 826 8.64 -23.23 1.71
CA VAL A 826 8.01 -22.26 0.79
C VAL A 826 8.28 -22.60 -0.68
N GLU A 827 9.39 -23.27 -0.98
CA GLU A 827 9.73 -23.73 -2.33
C GLU A 827 8.72 -24.77 -2.86
N ASN A 828 8.26 -25.69 -1.99
CA ASN A 828 7.26 -26.68 -2.38
C ASN A 828 5.92 -26.02 -2.74
N VAL A 829 5.51 -25.00 -1.96
CA VAL A 829 4.28 -24.23 -2.25
C VAL A 829 4.41 -23.51 -3.60
N ALA A 830 5.59 -22.97 -3.92
CA ALA A 830 5.83 -22.32 -5.21
C ALA A 830 5.73 -23.30 -6.39
N LYS A 831 6.27 -24.53 -6.25
CA LYS A 831 6.16 -25.59 -7.26
C LYS A 831 4.71 -26.02 -7.48
N GLN A 832 3.96 -26.23 -6.39
CA GLN A 832 2.53 -26.58 -6.47
C GLN A 832 1.73 -25.56 -7.29
N VAL A 833 1.99 -24.26 -7.10
CA VAL A 833 1.30 -23.20 -7.86
C VAL A 833 1.58 -23.28 -9.37
N LEU A 834 2.78 -23.71 -9.78
CA LEU A 834 3.09 -23.91 -11.21
C LEU A 834 2.42 -25.19 -11.73
N ASP A 835 2.63 -26.30 -11.03
CA ASP A 835 2.30 -27.65 -11.50
C ASP A 835 0.80 -27.98 -11.44
N GLU A 836 0.09 -27.50 -10.42
CA GLU A 836 -1.31 -27.86 -10.19
C GLU A 836 -2.26 -26.90 -10.94
N PRO A 837 -3.33 -27.40 -11.58
CA PRO A 837 -4.29 -26.58 -12.30
C PRO A 837 -5.39 -25.97 -11.40
N GLY A 838 -5.44 -26.36 -10.13
CA GLY A 838 -6.54 -26.06 -9.20
C GLY A 838 -6.16 -25.08 -8.08
N PRO A 839 -7.12 -24.76 -7.19
CA PRO A 839 -6.88 -23.94 -6.02
C PRO A 839 -5.89 -24.60 -5.05
N ILE A 840 -4.87 -23.86 -4.61
CA ILE A 840 -3.85 -24.32 -3.67
C ILE A 840 -4.30 -23.99 -2.24
N LEU A 841 -4.51 -25.00 -1.40
CA LEU A 841 -5.05 -24.85 -0.04
C LEU A 841 -4.12 -24.06 0.90
N GLU A 842 -2.83 -24.09 0.61
CA GLU A 842 -1.78 -23.43 1.37
C GLU A 842 -1.76 -21.92 1.12
N ILE A 843 -2.49 -21.39 0.13
CA ILE A 843 -2.52 -19.97 -0.24
C ILE A 843 -3.94 -19.43 -0.14
N ASP A 844 -4.13 -18.33 0.59
CA ASP A 844 -5.39 -17.58 0.61
C ASP A 844 -5.15 -16.12 0.21
N CYS A 845 -5.80 -15.67 -0.86
CA CYS A 845 -5.72 -14.30 -1.36
C CYS A 845 -7.08 -13.58 -1.38
N LYS A 846 -8.09 -14.05 -0.66
CA LYS A 846 -9.47 -13.53 -0.73
C LYS A 846 -9.54 -12.02 -0.44
N GLY A 847 -9.96 -11.27 -1.46
CA GLY A 847 -10.46 -9.89 -1.37
C GLY A 847 -9.40 -8.81 -1.15
N VAL A 848 -8.75 -8.36 -2.23
CA VAL A 848 -7.76 -7.26 -2.25
C VAL A 848 -8.40 -5.89 -1.96
N LEU A 849 -7.92 -5.19 -0.93
CA LEU A 849 -8.12 -3.75 -0.69
C LEU A 849 -6.80 -2.93 -0.76
N TYR A 850 -5.80 -3.49 -1.45
CA TYR A 850 -4.44 -2.96 -1.71
C TYR A 850 -3.38 -3.10 -0.58
N GLN A 851 -2.27 -3.73 -1.01
CA GLN A 851 -0.91 -3.92 -0.44
C GLN A 851 -0.73 -4.89 0.74
N ASN A 852 -0.59 -6.18 0.38
CA ASN A 852 0.25 -7.27 0.93
C ASN A 852 -0.50 -8.57 0.60
N LYS A 853 -0.28 -9.02 -0.64
CA LYS A 853 -1.06 -10.03 -1.35
C LYS A 853 -0.78 -11.41 -0.77
N CYS A 854 -1.87 -12.09 -0.43
CA CYS A 854 -1.94 -13.48 0.01
C CYS A 854 -1.30 -13.78 1.35
N LEU A 855 -1.82 -14.81 2.00
CA LEU A 855 -1.23 -15.42 3.19
C LEU A 855 -1.02 -16.89 2.92
N LEU A 856 0.10 -17.40 3.42
CA LEU A 856 0.31 -18.84 3.50
C LEU A 856 -0.45 -19.34 4.71
N THR A 857 -1.52 -20.13 4.51
CA THR A 857 -2.47 -20.49 5.58
C THR A 857 -1.79 -21.22 6.74
N GLN A 858 -0.73 -21.98 6.46
CA GLN A 858 0.11 -22.61 7.47
C GLN A 858 0.73 -21.60 8.43
N MET A 859 1.19 -20.43 7.95
CA MET A 859 1.78 -19.37 8.79
C MET A 859 0.82 -18.88 9.89
N ILE A 860 -0.48 -18.82 9.60
CA ILE A 860 -1.53 -18.31 10.51
C ILE A 860 -1.63 -19.20 11.75
N LYS A 861 -1.54 -20.52 11.57
CA LYS A 861 -1.59 -21.49 12.68
C LYS A 861 -0.54 -21.19 13.76
N TYR A 862 0.63 -20.65 13.38
CA TYR A 862 1.73 -20.32 14.31
C TYR A 862 1.64 -18.94 14.94
N LEU A 863 0.86 -18.00 14.39
CA LEU A 863 0.59 -16.73 15.08
C LEU A 863 -0.17 -16.94 16.40
N SER A 864 -0.76 -18.12 16.60
CA SER A 864 -1.41 -18.54 17.84
C SER A 864 -0.44 -18.98 18.95
N MET A 865 0.83 -19.30 18.64
CA MET A 865 1.84 -19.67 19.64
C MET A 865 2.23 -18.43 20.45
N GLY A 866 2.19 -18.55 21.78
CA GLY A 866 2.63 -17.50 22.69
C GLY A 866 4.11 -17.15 22.46
N TYR A 867 4.44 -15.86 22.36
CA TYR A 867 5.82 -15.43 22.10
C TYR A 867 6.80 -15.86 23.20
N GLU A 868 6.32 -15.91 24.45
CA GLU A 868 7.09 -16.37 25.60
C GLU A 868 7.47 -17.83 25.46
N GLU A 869 6.53 -18.65 24.96
CA GLU A 869 6.78 -20.06 24.66
C GLU A 869 7.81 -20.21 23.55
N TYR A 870 7.71 -19.39 22.48
CA TYR A 870 8.68 -19.40 21.38
C TYR A 870 10.08 -19.04 21.88
N LEU A 871 10.21 -17.92 22.59
CA LEU A 871 11.49 -17.46 23.13
C LEU A 871 12.06 -18.43 24.15
N ALA A 872 11.23 -19.00 25.04
CA ALA A 872 11.68 -19.99 26.00
C ALA A 872 12.24 -21.23 25.29
N ASN A 873 11.55 -21.74 24.27
CA ASN A 873 12.00 -22.89 23.51
C ASN A 873 13.25 -22.58 22.65
N PHE A 874 13.34 -21.39 22.06
CA PHE A 874 14.51 -20.96 21.31
C PHE A 874 15.74 -20.84 22.23
N ARG A 875 15.60 -20.13 23.36
CA ARG A 875 16.67 -19.89 24.33
C ARG A 875 17.13 -21.15 25.07
N LYS A 876 16.28 -22.21 25.16
CA LYS A 876 16.70 -23.54 25.65
C LYS A 876 17.81 -24.15 24.79
N LEU A 877 17.77 -23.96 23.47
CA LEU A 877 18.75 -24.51 22.54
C LEU A 877 19.85 -23.51 22.17
N VAL A 878 19.51 -22.23 22.08
CA VAL A 878 20.43 -21.13 21.76
C VAL A 878 20.38 -20.07 22.88
N PRO A 879 21.02 -20.32 24.04
CA PRO A 879 21.01 -19.38 25.18
C PRO A 879 21.55 -17.99 24.81
N LEU A 880 21.12 -16.96 25.54
CA LEU A 880 21.55 -15.57 25.28
C LEU A 880 23.07 -15.41 25.31
N GLU A 881 23.77 -16.15 26.16
CA GLU A 881 25.23 -16.15 26.25
C GLU A 881 25.86 -16.69 24.95
N VAL A 882 25.27 -17.75 24.38
CA VAL A 882 25.70 -18.32 23.09
C VAL A 882 25.38 -17.37 21.95
N GLN A 883 24.25 -16.65 22.02
CA GLN A 883 23.93 -15.57 21.09
C GLN A 883 24.88 -14.37 21.25
N GLN A 884 25.52 -14.17 22.41
CA GLN A 884 26.53 -13.13 22.61
C GLN A 884 27.92 -13.57 22.13
N GLU A 885 28.16 -14.87 21.96
CA GLU A 885 29.34 -15.42 21.27
C GLU A 885 29.30 -15.19 19.75
N LEU A 886 28.30 -14.46 19.23
CA LEU A 886 28.21 -13.89 17.87
C LEU A 886 29.30 -12.82 17.60
N ILE A 887 30.53 -13.09 18.02
CA ILE A 887 31.72 -12.35 17.57
C ILE A 887 32.07 -12.93 16.19
N PRO A 888 32.36 -12.08 15.18
CA PRO A 888 32.63 -12.55 13.83
C PRO A 888 33.74 -13.59 13.81
N HIS A 889 33.44 -14.83 13.40
CA HIS A 889 34.45 -15.64 12.74
C HIS A 889 34.62 -15.07 11.34
N MET A 890 35.37 -13.98 11.19
CA MET A 890 35.82 -13.51 9.87
C MET A 890 36.86 -14.48 9.30
N ASN A 891 36.42 -15.70 8.97
CA ASN A 891 37.10 -16.59 8.04
C ASN A 891 36.63 -16.35 6.59
N ILE A 892 35.78 -15.35 6.34
CA ILE A 892 35.46 -14.91 4.96
C ILE A 892 36.63 -14.15 4.33
N ILE A 893 37.59 -13.67 5.14
CA ILE A 893 38.82 -13.07 4.63
C ILE A 893 39.90 -14.16 4.54
N ASN A 894 39.75 -15.09 3.60
CA ASN A 894 40.95 -15.64 2.95
C ASN A 894 41.21 -14.74 1.73
N PRO A 895 42.43 -14.21 1.60
CA PRO A 895 42.67 -12.86 1.14
C PRO A 895 42.41 -12.73 -0.36
N MET A 896 41.60 -11.72 -0.68
CA MET A 896 41.80 -10.89 -1.86
C MET A 896 43.31 -10.71 -2.09
N SER A 897 43.80 -10.97 -3.29
CA SER A 897 45.14 -10.48 -3.65
C SER A 897 45.13 -8.96 -3.46
N ALA A 898 46.07 -8.42 -2.68
CA ALA A 898 46.16 -7.00 -2.35
C ALA A 898 46.25 -6.07 -3.58
N SER A 899 46.42 -6.65 -4.78
CA SER A 899 46.42 -5.98 -6.08
C SER A 899 45.03 -5.63 -6.63
N GLN A 900 43.93 -6.18 -6.10
CA GLN A 900 42.59 -6.06 -6.71
C GLN A 900 41.63 -5.10 -5.96
N ILE A 901 42.10 -4.44 -4.91
CA ILE A 901 41.28 -3.58 -4.03
C ILE A 901 41.75 -2.13 -4.17
N SER A 902 40.84 -1.19 -4.44
CA SER A 902 41.17 0.23 -4.48
C SER A 902 41.59 0.77 -3.10
N ALA A 903 42.34 1.86 -3.05
CA ALA A 903 42.75 2.47 -1.77
C ALA A 903 41.55 2.90 -0.88
N SER A 904 40.39 3.21 -1.47
CA SER A 904 39.16 3.51 -0.73
C SER A 904 38.50 2.26 -0.16
N GLN A 905 38.46 1.15 -0.91
CA GLN A 905 37.96 -0.14 -0.42
C GLN A 905 38.90 -0.78 0.59
N MET A 906 40.22 -0.64 0.42
CA MET A 906 41.22 -1.07 1.41
C MET A 906 41.10 -0.32 2.72
N LYS A 907 40.63 0.94 2.72
CA LYS A 907 40.42 1.70 3.95
C LYS A 907 39.32 1.08 4.81
N TYR A 908 38.18 0.75 4.20
CA TYR A 908 37.07 0.08 4.87
C TYR A 908 37.30 -1.41 5.14
N LEU A 909 38.04 -2.12 4.28
CA LEU A 909 38.46 -3.51 4.51
C LEU A 909 39.58 -3.62 5.56
N ALA A 910 40.44 -2.59 5.72
CA ALA A 910 41.43 -2.53 6.79
C ALA A 910 40.80 -2.36 8.18
N ILE A 911 39.62 -1.74 8.28
CA ILE A 911 38.82 -1.71 9.53
C ILE A 911 38.46 -3.14 9.96
N LEU A 912 38.21 -4.04 9.00
CA LEU A 912 37.87 -5.44 9.25
C LEU A 912 39.10 -6.33 9.50
N GLY A 913 40.26 -5.98 8.93
CA GLY A 913 41.50 -6.75 9.02
C GLY A 913 42.44 -6.41 10.19
N ASN A 914 42.40 -5.19 10.74
CA ASN A 914 43.45 -4.71 11.68
C ASN A 914 43.00 -4.40 13.11
N ASN A 915 41.70 -4.46 13.44
CA ASN A 915 41.25 -4.19 14.81
C ASN A 915 40.87 -5.48 15.53
N THR A 916 41.70 -5.86 16.49
CA THR A 916 41.19 -6.50 17.70
C THR A 916 40.09 -5.58 18.24
N PHE A 917 38.84 -6.03 18.18
CA PHE A 917 37.69 -5.29 18.68
C PHE A 917 38.02 -4.71 20.06
N PRO A 918 37.99 -3.37 20.26
CA PRO A 918 38.12 -2.83 21.60
C PRO A 918 36.85 -3.18 22.38
N ALA A 919 36.95 -4.21 23.22
CA ALA A 919 36.23 -4.40 24.46
C ALA A 919 34.77 -3.89 24.55
N ASN A 920 33.89 -4.25 23.60
CA ASN A 920 32.45 -3.96 23.72
C ASN A 920 31.66 -4.98 24.58
N LYS A 921 32.36 -5.81 25.36
CA LYS A 921 31.75 -6.63 26.43
C LYS A 921 31.04 -5.77 27.49
N ASN A 922 31.42 -4.51 27.66
CA ASN A 922 30.85 -3.62 28.68
C ASN A 922 29.55 -2.92 28.24
N LEU A 923 29.31 -2.68 26.95
CA LEU A 923 28.09 -2.03 26.49
C LEU A 923 26.86 -2.96 26.61
N PHE A 924 27.01 -4.23 26.24
CA PHE A 924 25.98 -5.25 26.43
C PHE A 924 25.69 -5.52 27.92
N LYS A 925 26.73 -5.61 28.77
CA LYS A 925 26.60 -5.76 30.23
C LYS A 925 25.85 -4.61 30.91
N LYS A 926 26.11 -3.37 30.50
CA LYS A 926 25.44 -2.18 31.07
C LYS A 926 23.97 -2.08 30.66
N ARG A 927 23.61 -2.65 29.50
CA ARG A 927 22.31 -2.47 28.85
C ARG A 927 21.28 -3.54 29.21
N TYR A 928 21.72 -4.76 29.55
CA TYR A 928 20.82 -5.88 29.87
C TYR A 928 20.79 -6.31 31.35
N LYS A 929 21.53 -5.64 32.25
CA LYS A 929 21.51 -5.88 33.72
C LYS A 929 21.52 -7.37 34.17
N VAL A 930 22.18 -8.26 33.41
CA VAL A 930 22.31 -9.67 33.81
C VAL A 930 23.44 -9.79 34.83
N ASN A 931 23.12 -10.09 36.09
CA ASN A 931 24.10 -10.52 37.08
C ASN A 931 24.43 -12.00 36.84
N TYR A 932 25.72 -12.31 36.70
CA TYR A 932 26.25 -13.68 36.64
C TYR A 932 26.15 -14.41 37.98
#